data_AF-A0A417GIW8-F1
#
_entry.id   AF-A0A417GIW8-F1
#
_cell.length_a   1.000
_cell.length_b   1.000
_cell.length_c   1.000
_cell.angle_alpha   90.00
_cell.angle_beta   90.00
_cell.angle_gamma   90.00
#
_symmetry.space_group_name_H-M   'P 1'
#
loop_
_entity.id
_entity.type
_entity.pdbx_description
1 polymer ?
#
loop_
_entity_poly.entity_id
_entity_poly.type
_entity_poly.pdbx_seq_one_letter_code
_entity_poly.pdbx_strand_id
1 'polypeptide(L)'
;MKKSVYKRGMAFLLSCVLAFGTCLSILEPTFSLRTFAYAEKQGSVIASSLNARSGAGTSYRTVARLSNGSSVTVIGEETASDGVLWYKIRFTGSQGAQTTGYVSSQYIKLASQNVPVDSDFESYMTQQGFPESYKQGLRELHAKYPNWRFTAFQTGLDWNTAVDEESKITRNLVARSSISSWKSTETGAYDWSTGTWPGFDGSSWVAASRDIISYYMDPRNFLNETYIYQFMDQAYDSSIHSKEGLADMVAGTFLEGTAAPGGASGSRGSDQSGSGSGGSSGGPGGDSQSSGSGTGSGGSPDGGEIAPGQTGGPGAAAEVPFRYADEEPVLSAVSRPVNLVTAYGPGMEGTGSENGSQGNSESATGGSSEGRPYVDIIMDAAAQSGVSPYIIASMILVEQGKQGTGRSISGTVSGYTGYYNFFNIEAYQSGSMSAVERGLWWASQSGSYGRPWNTREKSILGGAKWYAENYLNRGQDTLYLKKFNVQGSSPYTHQYMTNVQAAASEGAELAKIASLKNTALEFSIPVFNNMPDTACAQPTLDGSPNNKLSGLGVDGFALTPTFSRDTESYDLIVDPSVESVTVEASAIDSKATVSGTGTVALQSGINDITVSVTAENGHVRNYVIHVVRQNNGPTYSDSIDSGVSSGGGIGPGGTAGPGQDTSVEIVGPPGSSGSSGTGNSGSEGTGGQSAAPGGTGNGAVEPIAPDGSVGSFGQEENSSGIQGPDSAGSSSAAPGQNAGSQNSDGYRTVAAQTSAAALASQMQSEGAGTIVKVYNSSGAEVTGNVGTGNLVQTYGSDGEPAARYTVVVRGDNTGDGKLNVLDILNAQRHILGLGSLAGACEKASDINGNGKIDITDVLAMQRDVLGIEKLS
;
A
#
# COMPACT_ATOMS: atom_id res chain seq x y z
N MET A 1 -20.05 19.13 10.68
CA MET A 1 -18.82 19.17 9.87
C MET A 1 -19.17 19.49 8.41
N LYS A 2 -18.41 20.35 7.74
CA LYS A 2 -18.72 20.84 6.38
C LYS A 2 -18.32 19.78 5.34
N LYS A 3 -19.27 19.33 4.51
CA LYS A 3 -18.97 18.44 3.36
C LYS A 3 -18.08 19.19 2.36
N SER A 4 -16.82 18.79 2.20
CA SER A 4 -15.95 19.34 1.16
C SER A 4 -16.38 18.82 -0.22
N VAL A 5 -16.98 19.69 -1.03
CA VAL A 5 -17.47 19.37 -2.37
C VAL A 5 -16.33 19.47 -3.38
N TYR A 6 -15.39 18.53 -3.35
CA TYR A 6 -14.35 18.36 -4.37
C TYR A 6 -14.01 16.88 -4.56
N LYS A 7 -14.66 16.26 -5.55
CA LYS A 7 -14.27 15.02 -6.26
C LYS A 7 -15.34 14.72 -7.33
N ARG A 8 -15.19 15.34 -8.50
CA ARG A 8 -15.92 15.04 -9.74
C ARG A 8 -14.94 15.24 -10.90
N GLY A 9 -14.62 14.16 -11.62
CA GLY A 9 -13.60 14.18 -12.67
C GLY A 9 -12.52 13.09 -12.55
N MET A 10 -12.91 11.83 -12.33
CA MET A 10 -12.06 10.65 -12.56
C MET A 10 -12.93 9.49 -13.07
N ALA A 11 -13.35 9.59 -14.33
CA ALA A 11 -13.98 8.53 -15.08
C ALA A 11 -13.29 8.45 -16.45
N PHE A 12 -12.19 7.71 -16.49
CA PHE A 12 -11.37 7.50 -17.69
C PHE A 12 -10.82 6.07 -17.80
N LEU A 13 -10.50 5.38 -16.68
CA LEU A 13 -10.25 3.92 -16.65
C LEU A 13 -11.09 3.18 -15.58
N LEU A 14 -12.09 3.85 -14.98
CA LEU A 14 -13.08 3.14 -14.15
C LEU A 14 -13.93 2.17 -14.98
N SER A 15 -14.03 2.40 -16.31
CA SER A 15 -14.55 1.47 -17.31
C SER A 15 -13.78 0.15 -17.28
N CYS A 16 -12.46 0.20 -17.32
CA CYS A 16 -11.60 -0.99 -17.37
C CYS A 16 -11.62 -1.83 -16.07
N VAL A 17 -11.93 -1.25 -14.91
CA VAL A 17 -12.10 -2.02 -13.66
C VAL A 17 -13.53 -2.55 -13.49
N LEU A 18 -14.56 -1.82 -13.94
CA LEU A 18 -15.97 -2.24 -13.81
C LEU A 18 -16.43 -3.19 -14.94
N ALA A 19 -15.78 -3.19 -16.10
CA ALA A 19 -16.11 -4.07 -17.23
C ALA A 19 -15.73 -5.55 -17.01
N PHE A 20 -14.97 -5.89 -15.97
CA PHE A 20 -14.77 -7.29 -15.56
C PHE A 20 -15.97 -7.89 -14.79
N GLY A 21 -17.06 -7.12 -14.59
CA GLY A 21 -18.26 -7.59 -13.90
C GLY A 21 -19.33 -8.26 -14.78
N THR A 22 -19.66 -7.71 -15.97
CA THR A 22 -20.89 -8.10 -16.70
C THR A 22 -20.83 -7.89 -18.22
N CYS A 23 -20.22 -8.84 -18.96
CA CYS A 23 -20.56 -9.29 -20.34
C CYS A 23 -19.40 -10.13 -20.90
N LEU A 24 -19.57 -11.31 -21.50
CA LEU A 24 -20.74 -12.19 -21.56
C LEU A 24 -20.23 -13.64 -21.70
N SER A 25 -21.04 -14.61 -21.26
CA SER A 25 -20.75 -16.04 -21.26
C SER A 25 -20.26 -16.61 -22.61
N ILE A 26 -19.00 -17.02 -22.66
CA ILE A 26 -18.54 -18.20 -23.40
C ILE A 26 -17.91 -19.11 -22.35
N LEU A 27 -18.33 -20.38 -22.28
CA LEU A 27 -17.94 -21.27 -21.18
C LEU A 27 -16.46 -21.68 -21.29
N GLU A 28 -15.64 -21.22 -20.34
CA GLU A 28 -14.75 -22.11 -19.59
C GLU A 28 -14.71 -21.71 -18.10
N PRO A 29 -14.81 -22.67 -17.15
CA PRO A 29 -14.89 -22.37 -15.73
C PRO A 29 -13.50 -22.15 -15.10
N THR A 30 -12.71 -21.20 -15.61
CA THR A 30 -11.37 -20.88 -15.05
C THR A 30 -11.03 -19.40 -14.88
N PHE A 31 -12.03 -18.50 -14.81
CA PHE A 31 -11.87 -17.22 -14.09
C PHE A 31 -11.91 -17.42 -12.56
N SER A 32 -11.03 -18.31 -12.09
CA SER A 32 -10.49 -18.18 -10.74
C SER A 32 -9.65 -16.90 -10.73
N LEU A 33 -9.73 -16.10 -9.66
CA LEU A 33 -8.75 -15.06 -9.38
C LEU A 33 -7.40 -15.77 -9.23
N ARG A 34 -6.63 -15.88 -10.33
CA ARG A 34 -5.34 -16.55 -10.30
C ARG A 34 -4.48 -15.77 -9.31
N THR A 35 -4.10 -16.43 -8.23
CA THR A 35 -3.00 -16.02 -7.36
C THR A 35 -1.87 -15.57 -8.26
N PHE A 36 -1.46 -14.32 -8.12
CA PHE A 36 -0.51 -13.67 -9.03
C PHE A 36 0.77 -14.49 -9.02
N ALA A 37 1.02 -15.20 -10.12
CA ALA A 37 2.15 -16.10 -10.19
C ALA A 37 3.43 -15.27 -10.06
N TYR A 38 4.21 -15.58 -9.02
CA TYR A 38 5.61 -15.17 -8.92
C TYR A 38 6.29 -15.41 -10.27
N ALA A 39 7.07 -14.42 -10.74
CA ALA A 39 7.73 -14.49 -12.04
C ALA A 39 8.67 -15.70 -12.11
N GLU A 40 8.29 -16.72 -12.89
CA GLU A 40 8.92 -18.03 -12.83
C GLU A 40 10.40 -17.98 -13.26
N LYS A 41 11.33 -18.19 -12.31
CA LYS A 41 12.78 -18.16 -12.58
C LYS A 41 13.28 -19.57 -12.88
N GLN A 42 13.79 -19.82 -14.09
CA GLN A 42 14.41 -21.11 -14.39
C GLN A 42 15.72 -21.28 -13.61
N GLY A 43 16.08 -22.52 -13.26
CA GLY A 43 17.28 -22.83 -12.49
C GLY A 43 17.73 -24.29 -12.57
N SER A 44 18.82 -24.57 -11.87
CA SER A 44 19.50 -25.88 -11.86
C SER A 44 20.06 -26.18 -10.47
N VAL A 45 19.98 -27.43 -10.04
CA VAL A 45 20.51 -27.88 -8.73
C VAL A 45 22.04 -27.94 -8.76
N ILE A 46 22.72 -27.26 -7.83
CA ILE A 46 24.20 -27.29 -7.72
C ILE A 46 24.73 -28.18 -6.60
N ALA A 47 23.88 -28.63 -5.67
CA ALA A 47 24.28 -29.64 -4.69
C ALA A 47 24.50 -31.00 -5.36
N SER A 48 25.41 -31.82 -4.84
CA SER A 48 25.58 -33.23 -5.28
C SER A 48 24.30 -34.03 -5.13
N SER A 49 23.53 -33.76 -4.08
CA SER A 49 22.17 -34.25 -3.91
C SER A 49 21.35 -33.33 -2.99
N LEU A 50 20.14 -32.96 -3.41
CA LEU A 50 19.29 -31.97 -2.74
C LEU A 50 17.92 -32.58 -2.38
N ASN A 51 17.49 -32.42 -1.14
CA ASN A 51 16.14 -32.82 -0.71
C ASN A 51 15.16 -31.67 -1.00
N ALA A 52 14.22 -31.89 -1.91
CA ALA A 52 13.03 -31.04 -2.04
C ALA A 52 12.01 -31.46 -0.97
N ARG A 53 11.40 -30.48 -0.28
CA ARG A 53 10.56 -30.69 0.91
C ARG A 53 9.13 -30.18 0.71
N SER A 54 8.21 -30.55 1.60
CA SER A 54 6.81 -30.15 1.49
C SER A 54 6.50 -28.70 1.93
N GLY A 55 7.49 -27.98 2.48
CA GLY A 55 7.39 -26.60 2.97
C GLY A 55 8.79 -26.01 3.17
N ALA A 56 8.87 -24.69 3.40
CA ALA A 56 10.15 -23.99 3.59
C ALA A 56 10.76 -24.30 4.96
N GLY A 57 11.87 -25.05 4.98
CA GLY A 57 12.60 -25.37 6.21
C GLY A 57 13.04 -26.84 6.28
N THR A 58 14.04 -27.12 7.11
CA THR A 58 14.62 -28.47 7.23
C THR A 58 13.74 -29.46 8.02
N SER A 59 12.76 -28.97 8.76
CA SER A 59 11.76 -29.75 9.52
C SER A 59 10.70 -30.43 8.64
N TYR A 60 10.41 -29.88 7.45
CA TYR A 60 9.39 -30.42 6.54
C TYR A 60 9.83 -31.73 5.87
N ARG A 61 8.88 -32.66 5.67
CA ARG A 61 9.16 -33.96 5.03
C ARG A 61 9.75 -33.80 3.63
N THR A 62 10.72 -34.64 3.28
CA THR A 62 11.24 -34.74 1.91
C THR A 62 10.17 -35.30 0.98
N VAL A 63 9.91 -34.60 -0.14
CA VAL A 63 8.97 -35.03 -1.20
C VAL A 63 9.70 -35.57 -2.43
N ALA A 64 10.93 -35.13 -2.69
CA ALA A 64 11.80 -35.67 -3.73
C ALA A 64 13.28 -35.45 -3.41
N ARG A 65 14.15 -36.15 -4.13
CA ARG A 65 15.60 -35.98 -4.03
C ARG A 65 16.17 -35.73 -5.43
N LEU A 66 16.75 -34.56 -5.62
CA LEU A 66 17.27 -34.06 -6.90
C LEU A 66 18.78 -34.26 -6.96
N SER A 67 19.31 -34.59 -8.14
CA SER A 67 20.74 -34.67 -8.42
C SER A 67 21.30 -33.32 -8.87
N ASN A 68 22.62 -33.14 -8.79
CA ASN A 68 23.31 -32.04 -9.46
C ASN A 68 22.89 -31.95 -10.95
N GLY A 69 22.71 -30.73 -11.45
CA GLY A 69 22.29 -30.45 -12.83
C GLY A 69 20.78 -30.63 -13.09
N SER A 70 19.97 -31.05 -12.12
CA SER A 70 18.52 -31.17 -12.31
C SER A 70 17.90 -29.80 -12.62
N SER A 71 17.23 -29.67 -13.77
CA SER A 71 16.48 -28.47 -14.15
C SER A 71 15.25 -28.29 -13.25
N VAL A 72 15.04 -27.06 -12.79
CA VAL A 72 13.91 -26.66 -11.95
C VAL A 72 13.36 -25.31 -12.40
N THR A 73 12.08 -25.07 -12.15
CA THR A 73 11.46 -23.75 -12.28
C THR A 73 11.13 -23.24 -10.88
N VAL A 74 11.72 -22.13 -10.44
CA VAL A 74 11.31 -21.45 -9.20
C VAL A 74 9.98 -20.74 -9.46
N ILE A 75 8.96 -21.11 -8.70
CA ILE A 75 7.56 -20.67 -8.82
C ILE A 75 7.08 -19.94 -7.54
N GLY A 76 8.02 -19.56 -6.68
CA GLY A 76 7.79 -18.83 -5.44
C GLY A 76 9.02 -18.85 -4.54
N GLU A 77 9.08 -17.91 -3.60
CA GLU A 77 10.11 -17.81 -2.57
C GLU A 77 9.43 -17.70 -1.19
N GLU A 78 10.03 -18.28 -0.16
CA GLU A 78 9.49 -18.32 1.20
C GLU A 78 10.66 -18.38 2.19
N THR A 79 10.76 -17.41 3.10
CA THR A 79 11.77 -17.42 4.16
C THR A 79 11.26 -18.27 5.32
N ALA A 80 12.01 -19.30 5.69
CA ALA A 80 11.66 -20.19 6.78
C ALA A 80 11.90 -19.51 8.15
N SER A 81 11.38 -20.11 9.22
CA SER A 81 11.52 -19.59 10.60
C SER A 81 12.97 -19.55 11.12
N ASP A 82 13.91 -20.18 10.42
CA ASP A 82 15.36 -20.10 10.65
C ASP A 82 16.04 -18.93 9.90
N GLY A 83 15.26 -18.08 9.22
CA GLY A 83 15.75 -16.95 8.41
C GLY A 83 16.32 -17.35 7.05
N VAL A 84 16.33 -18.63 6.69
CA VAL A 84 16.87 -19.11 5.41
C VAL A 84 15.82 -18.94 4.32
N LEU A 85 16.23 -18.41 3.17
CA LEU A 85 15.38 -18.32 1.97
C LEU A 85 15.24 -19.70 1.30
N TRP A 86 13.99 -20.11 1.05
CA TRP A 86 13.65 -21.32 0.28
C TRP A 86 12.94 -20.94 -1.01
N TYR A 87 13.30 -21.63 -2.09
CA TYR A 87 12.62 -21.58 -3.37
C TYR A 87 11.59 -22.70 -3.43
N LYS A 88 10.34 -22.33 -3.69
CA LYS A 88 9.32 -23.27 -4.15
C LYS A 88 9.61 -23.56 -5.62
N ILE A 89 9.96 -24.81 -5.92
CA ILE A 89 10.31 -25.26 -7.26
C ILE A 89 9.25 -26.20 -7.85
N ARG A 90 9.07 -26.11 -9.16
CA ARG A 90 8.43 -27.11 -10.02
C ARG A 90 9.53 -27.89 -10.76
N PHE A 91 9.43 -29.21 -10.79
CA PHE A 91 10.43 -30.10 -11.38
C PHE A 91 9.81 -31.41 -11.86
N THR A 92 10.48 -32.09 -12.80
CA THR A 92 10.05 -33.39 -13.32
C THR A 92 10.45 -34.51 -12.36
N GLY A 93 9.48 -35.25 -11.83
CA GLY A 93 9.70 -36.40 -10.97
C GLY A 93 10.16 -37.65 -11.73
N SER A 94 10.57 -38.70 -11.00
CA SER A 94 11.14 -39.95 -11.55
C SER A 94 10.19 -40.80 -12.40
N GLN A 95 8.93 -40.39 -12.58
CA GLN A 95 7.96 -41.00 -13.50
C GLN A 95 7.46 -40.01 -14.58
N GLY A 96 8.16 -38.90 -14.81
CA GLY A 96 7.82 -37.89 -15.82
C GLY A 96 6.75 -36.86 -15.39
N ALA A 97 6.08 -37.07 -14.24
CA ALA A 97 5.09 -36.13 -13.73
C ALA A 97 5.72 -34.84 -13.18
N GLN A 98 5.13 -33.69 -13.52
CA GLN A 98 5.49 -32.41 -12.90
C GLN A 98 5.09 -32.41 -11.42
N THR A 99 6.07 -32.17 -10.54
CA THR A 99 5.94 -32.17 -9.08
C THR A 99 6.41 -30.82 -8.53
N THR A 100 5.96 -30.45 -7.34
CA THR A 100 6.46 -29.24 -6.64
C THR A 100 7.03 -29.59 -5.27
N GLY A 101 7.92 -28.73 -4.78
CA GLY A 101 8.54 -28.83 -3.46
C GLY A 101 9.42 -27.63 -3.16
N TYR A 102 9.91 -27.54 -1.93
CA TYR A 102 10.74 -26.44 -1.46
C TYR A 102 12.20 -26.88 -1.32
N VAL A 103 13.13 -26.04 -1.76
CA VAL A 103 14.58 -26.22 -1.62
C VAL A 103 15.22 -24.94 -1.12
N SER A 104 16.28 -25.03 -0.31
CA SER A 104 17.00 -23.81 0.11
C SER A 104 17.66 -23.16 -1.10
N SER A 105 17.51 -21.83 -1.23
CA SER A 105 17.94 -21.04 -2.39
C SER A 105 19.42 -21.23 -2.71
N GLN A 106 20.27 -21.38 -1.68
CA GLN A 106 21.72 -21.60 -1.78
C GLN A 106 22.14 -22.80 -2.65
N TYR A 107 21.21 -23.74 -2.94
CA TYR A 107 21.49 -24.94 -3.74
C TYR A 107 20.92 -24.90 -5.15
N ILE A 108 20.33 -23.77 -5.58
CA ILE A 108 19.81 -23.54 -6.93
C ILE A 108 20.60 -22.44 -7.63
N LYS A 109 21.34 -22.78 -8.69
CA LYS A 109 21.84 -21.81 -9.65
C LYS A 109 20.70 -21.46 -10.62
N LEU A 110 20.15 -20.26 -10.50
CA LEU A 110 19.21 -19.71 -11.47
C LEU A 110 19.87 -19.60 -12.86
N ALA A 111 19.12 -19.90 -13.92
CA ALA A 111 19.58 -19.87 -15.31
C ALA A 111 20.06 -18.47 -15.73
N SER A 112 19.52 -17.44 -15.07
CA SER A 112 19.95 -16.05 -15.00
C SER A 112 21.47 -15.81 -14.90
N GLN A 113 22.23 -16.76 -14.35
CA GLN A 113 23.69 -16.67 -14.20
C GLN A 113 24.51 -17.01 -15.46
N ASN A 114 23.87 -17.23 -16.60
CA ASN A 114 24.53 -17.42 -17.90
C ASN A 114 24.23 -16.30 -18.92
N VAL A 115 23.57 -15.19 -18.50
CA VAL A 115 23.44 -14.00 -19.36
C VAL A 115 24.84 -13.40 -19.58
N PRO A 116 25.31 -13.21 -20.82
CA PRO A 116 26.60 -12.55 -21.07
C PRO A 116 26.60 -11.14 -20.48
N VAL A 117 27.66 -10.80 -19.73
CA VAL A 117 27.81 -9.46 -19.17
C VAL A 117 28.24 -8.52 -20.29
N ASP A 118 27.30 -7.70 -20.76
CA ASP A 118 27.54 -6.55 -21.61
C ASP A 118 28.19 -5.44 -20.76
N SER A 119 29.47 -5.14 -21.03
CA SER A 119 30.27 -4.16 -20.28
C SER A 119 29.76 -2.73 -20.45
N ASP A 120 29.18 -2.43 -21.61
CA ASP A 120 28.71 -1.09 -21.95
C ASP A 120 27.36 -0.88 -21.27
N PHE A 121 26.51 -1.90 -21.23
CA PHE A 121 25.27 -1.90 -20.46
C PHE A 121 25.49 -1.86 -18.94
N GLU A 122 26.50 -2.57 -18.40
CA GLU A 122 26.87 -2.45 -16.98
C GLU A 122 27.38 -1.05 -16.62
N SER A 123 28.17 -0.44 -17.50
CA SER A 123 28.63 0.94 -17.36
C SER A 123 27.46 1.92 -17.41
N TYR A 124 26.52 1.70 -18.34
CA TYR A 124 25.28 2.47 -18.47
C TYR A 124 24.40 2.37 -17.21
N MET A 125 24.08 1.17 -16.72
CA MET A 125 23.28 0.98 -15.49
C MET A 125 23.94 1.64 -14.27
N THR A 126 25.28 1.59 -14.19
CA THR A 126 26.04 2.24 -13.13
C THR A 126 26.00 3.77 -13.25
N GLN A 127 26.05 4.31 -14.47
CA GLN A 127 25.87 5.75 -14.75
C GLN A 127 24.45 6.23 -14.42
N GLN A 128 23.42 5.42 -14.68
CA GLN A 128 22.03 5.71 -14.26
C GLN A 128 21.88 5.69 -12.73
N GLY A 129 22.77 5.01 -11.99
CA GLY A 129 22.70 4.89 -10.54
C GLY A 129 21.74 3.80 -10.07
N PHE A 130 21.57 2.72 -10.85
CA PHE A 130 20.82 1.55 -10.39
C PHE A 130 21.60 0.76 -9.32
N PRO A 131 20.98 0.45 -8.15
CA PRO A 131 21.55 -0.48 -7.18
C PRO A 131 21.73 -1.89 -7.77
N GLU A 132 22.68 -2.67 -7.26
CA GLU A 132 22.96 -4.03 -7.75
C GLU A 132 21.73 -4.95 -7.68
N SER A 133 20.84 -4.75 -6.70
CA SER A 133 19.59 -5.51 -6.54
C SER A 133 18.57 -5.30 -7.67
N TYR A 134 18.74 -4.28 -8.53
CA TYR A 134 17.94 -4.06 -9.74
C TYR A 134 18.55 -4.75 -10.97
N LYS A 135 19.88 -4.75 -11.08
CA LYS A 135 20.59 -5.03 -12.33
C LYS A 135 20.29 -6.39 -12.94
N GLN A 136 20.00 -7.41 -12.12
CA GLN A 136 19.72 -8.76 -12.64
C GLN A 136 18.53 -8.78 -13.61
N GLY A 137 17.39 -8.18 -13.24
CA GLY A 137 16.22 -8.11 -14.12
C GLY A 137 16.47 -7.23 -15.35
N LEU A 138 17.24 -6.16 -15.20
CA LEU A 138 17.62 -5.27 -16.31
C LEU A 138 18.52 -5.98 -17.34
N ARG A 139 19.49 -6.81 -16.91
CA ARG A 139 20.31 -7.63 -17.82
C ARG A 139 19.46 -8.62 -18.61
N GLU A 140 18.52 -9.29 -17.94
CA GLU A 140 17.62 -10.26 -18.58
C GLU A 140 16.72 -9.59 -19.64
N LEU A 141 16.25 -8.38 -19.36
CA LEU A 141 15.47 -7.58 -20.29
C LEU A 141 16.31 -7.06 -21.46
N HIS A 142 17.48 -6.46 -21.20
CA HIS A 142 18.41 -5.96 -22.22
C HIS A 142 18.87 -7.05 -23.18
N ALA A 143 19.24 -8.23 -22.66
CA ALA A 143 19.66 -9.37 -23.46
C ALA A 143 18.56 -9.89 -24.40
N LYS A 144 17.28 -9.67 -24.06
CA LYS A 144 16.12 -10.05 -24.88
C LYS A 144 15.64 -8.92 -25.80
N TYR A 145 15.80 -7.67 -25.36
CA TYR A 145 15.29 -6.45 -26.01
C TYR A 145 16.38 -5.36 -26.00
N PRO A 146 17.44 -5.47 -26.82
CA PRO A 146 18.58 -4.54 -26.78
C PRO A 146 18.25 -3.11 -27.27
N ASN A 147 17.06 -2.90 -27.84
CA ASN A 147 16.53 -1.58 -28.22
C ASN A 147 15.75 -0.91 -27.07
N TRP A 148 15.63 -1.55 -25.90
CA TRP A 148 14.97 -0.99 -24.73
C TRP A 148 15.95 -0.23 -23.86
N ARG A 149 15.54 0.95 -23.39
CA ARG A 149 16.33 1.83 -22.55
C ARG A 149 15.75 1.87 -21.14
N PHE A 150 16.60 1.69 -20.14
CA PHE A 150 16.20 1.70 -18.72
C PHE A 150 16.84 2.92 -18.05
N THR A 151 16.03 3.84 -17.54
CA THR A 151 16.47 5.08 -16.90
C THR A 151 16.07 5.03 -15.43
N ALA A 152 17.00 5.33 -14.53
CA ALA A 152 16.72 5.27 -13.09
C ALA A 152 16.06 6.58 -12.64
N PHE A 153 14.83 6.49 -12.16
CA PHE A 153 14.13 7.61 -11.54
C PHE A 153 14.43 7.66 -10.05
N GLN A 154 15.46 8.42 -9.67
CA GLN A 154 15.83 8.64 -8.27
C GLN A 154 14.73 9.47 -7.58
N THR A 155 13.88 8.83 -6.76
CA THR A 155 12.71 9.49 -6.16
C THR A 155 13.09 10.55 -5.12
N GLY A 156 14.28 10.40 -4.50
CA GLY A 156 14.72 11.19 -3.36
C GLY A 156 13.99 10.88 -2.05
N LEU A 157 13.02 9.96 -2.07
CA LEU A 157 12.18 9.61 -0.93
C LEU A 157 12.75 8.40 -0.18
N ASP A 158 12.65 8.44 1.15
CA ASP A 158 12.92 7.29 2.00
C ASP A 158 11.86 6.20 1.80
N TRP A 159 12.31 4.95 1.65
CA TRP A 159 11.45 3.80 1.34
C TRP A 159 10.38 3.55 2.42
N ASN A 160 10.77 3.54 3.70
CA ASN A 160 9.81 3.25 4.78
C ASN A 160 8.79 4.38 4.91
N THR A 161 9.24 5.63 4.81
CA THR A 161 8.37 6.82 4.79
C THR A 161 7.38 6.76 3.63
N ALA A 162 7.82 6.38 2.43
CA ALA A 162 6.95 6.24 1.27
C ALA A 162 5.92 5.11 1.43
N VAL A 163 6.33 3.96 1.96
CA VAL A 163 5.43 2.83 2.24
C VAL A 163 4.42 3.17 3.34
N ASP A 164 4.83 3.88 4.40
CA ASP A 164 3.97 4.26 5.51
C ASP A 164 2.94 5.32 5.09
N GLU A 165 3.34 6.25 4.22
CA GLU A 165 2.40 7.14 3.52
C GLU A 165 1.43 6.32 2.66
N GLU A 166 1.90 5.43 1.79
CA GLU A 166 1.02 4.60 0.96
C GLU A 166 0.10 3.68 1.77
N SER A 167 0.49 3.31 3.00
CA SER A 167 -0.27 2.45 3.92
C SER A 167 -1.37 3.18 4.69
N LYS A 168 -1.52 4.50 4.53
CA LYS A 168 -2.64 5.25 5.12
C LYS A 168 -3.98 4.71 4.62
N ILE A 169 -4.90 4.49 5.56
CA ILE A 169 -6.22 3.88 5.28
C ILE A 169 -6.94 4.62 4.15
N THR A 170 -7.56 3.85 3.26
CA THR A 170 -8.21 4.29 2.00
C THR A 170 -7.30 4.67 0.83
N ARG A 171 -5.98 4.83 1.00
CA ARG A 171 -5.06 5.19 -0.10
C ARG A 171 -4.84 4.02 -1.06
N ASN A 172 -4.51 2.85 -0.49
CA ASN A 172 -4.39 1.59 -1.22
C ASN A 172 -5.44 0.57 -0.75
N LEU A 173 -6.09 -0.08 -1.71
CA LEU A 173 -7.14 -1.06 -1.53
C LEU A 173 -6.81 -2.36 -2.26
N VAL A 174 -7.34 -3.46 -1.74
CA VAL A 174 -7.39 -4.79 -2.38
C VAL A 174 -8.84 -5.28 -2.42
N ALA A 175 -9.11 -6.26 -3.28
CA ALA A 175 -10.42 -6.91 -3.30
C ALA A 175 -10.71 -7.61 -1.95
N ARG A 176 -11.96 -7.59 -1.49
CA ARG A 176 -12.41 -8.29 -0.27
C ARG A 176 -12.13 -9.80 -0.32
N SER A 177 -12.13 -10.37 -1.53
CA SER A 177 -11.82 -11.77 -1.82
C SER A 177 -10.34 -12.10 -1.84
N SER A 178 -9.44 -11.11 -1.69
CA SER A 178 -8.01 -11.38 -1.51
C SER A 178 -7.75 -12.07 -0.16
N ILE A 179 -6.65 -12.81 -0.09
CA ILE A 179 -6.22 -13.53 1.12
C ILE A 179 -5.99 -12.58 2.30
N SER A 180 -6.05 -13.12 3.52
CA SER A 180 -5.96 -12.34 4.77
C SER A 180 -4.77 -11.40 4.85
N SER A 181 -3.57 -11.85 4.49
CA SER A 181 -2.33 -11.08 4.62
C SER A 181 -2.20 -9.93 3.63
N TRP A 182 -3.10 -9.81 2.66
CA TRP A 182 -3.18 -8.67 1.74
C TRP A 182 -4.04 -7.53 2.31
N LYS A 183 -4.80 -7.79 3.38
CA LYS A 183 -5.79 -6.87 3.93
C LYS A 183 -5.27 -6.32 5.25
N SER A 184 -5.29 -5.00 5.41
CA SER A 184 -4.75 -4.36 6.62
C SER A 184 -5.55 -4.73 7.87
N THR A 185 -4.83 -4.88 8.98
CA THR A 185 -5.40 -5.08 10.33
C THR A 185 -5.19 -3.87 11.25
N GLU A 186 -4.68 -2.77 10.68
CA GLU A 186 -4.50 -1.47 11.35
C GLU A 186 -5.80 -0.90 11.92
N THR A 187 -5.67 0.04 12.84
CA THR A 187 -6.81 0.73 13.47
C THR A 187 -7.72 1.37 12.40
N GLY A 188 -8.98 0.93 12.36
CA GLY A 188 -9.97 1.34 11.36
C GLY A 188 -9.98 0.53 10.06
N ALA A 189 -9.01 -0.37 9.85
CA ALA A 189 -8.97 -1.29 8.72
C ALA A 189 -9.54 -2.68 9.02
N TYR A 190 -9.63 -3.08 10.29
CA TYR A 190 -10.18 -4.37 10.72
C TYR A 190 -10.91 -4.25 12.06
N ASP A 191 -12.08 -4.86 12.16
CA ASP A 191 -12.84 -4.98 13.39
C ASP A 191 -12.49 -6.30 14.10
N TRP A 192 -11.63 -6.19 15.10
CA TRP A 192 -11.18 -7.30 15.95
C TRP A 192 -12.30 -7.94 16.79
N SER A 193 -13.49 -7.33 16.91
CA SER A 193 -14.63 -7.91 17.62
C SER A 193 -15.51 -8.79 16.74
N THR A 194 -15.73 -8.41 15.48
CA THR A 194 -16.53 -9.19 14.51
C THR A 194 -15.68 -10.07 13.60
N GLY A 195 -14.37 -9.85 13.56
CA GLY A 195 -13.45 -10.53 12.66
C GLY A 195 -13.55 -10.04 11.21
N THR A 196 -14.08 -8.84 10.96
CA THR A 196 -14.42 -8.36 9.61
C THR A 196 -13.63 -7.12 9.17
N TRP A 197 -13.39 -7.02 7.85
CA TRP A 197 -12.85 -5.81 7.23
C TRP A 197 -14.00 -4.88 6.77
N PRO A 198 -14.05 -3.60 7.15
CA PRO A 198 -14.98 -2.61 6.58
C PRO A 198 -14.71 -2.41 5.08
N GLY A 199 -15.76 -2.02 4.34
CA GLY A 199 -15.68 -1.75 2.91
C GLY A 199 -15.29 -0.30 2.61
N PHE A 200 -14.40 -0.11 1.64
CA PHE A 200 -14.05 1.18 1.05
C PHE A 200 -14.39 1.15 -0.45
N ASP A 201 -14.66 2.31 -1.07
CA ASP A 201 -15.09 2.41 -2.48
C ASP A 201 -16.22 1.42 -2.89
N GLY A 202 -17.09 1.09 -1.93
CA GLY A 202 -18.13 0.06 -2.03
C GLY A 202 -17.95 -1.05 -0.99
N SER A 203 -18.68 -2.15 -1.12
CA SER A 203 -18.53 -3.32 -0.24
C SER A 203 -17.39 -4.25 -0.67
N SER A 204 -17.01 -4.24 -1.95
CA SER A 204 -16.08 -5.22 -2.56
C SER A 204 -14.59 -4.93 -2.36
N TRP A 205 -14.20 -3.75 -1.87
CA TRP A 205 -12.81 -3.38 -1.61
C TRP A 205 -12.56 -3.12 -0.14
N VAL A 206 -11.34 -3.39 0.31
CA VAL A 206 -10.89 -3.24 1.71
C VAL A 206 -9.46 -2.66 1.72
N ALA A 207 -9.03 -2.08 2.84
CA ALA A 207 -7.70 -1.48 2.95
C ALA A 207 -6.59 -2.53 2.74
N ALA A 208 -5.59 -2.19 1.93
CA ALA A 208 -4.44 -3.04 1.64
C ALA A 208 -3.45 -3.05 2.82
N SER A 209 -2.83 -4.19 3.12
CA SER A 209 -1.78 -4.31 4.15
C SER A 209 -0.47 -3.63 3.72
N ARG A 210 0.35 -3.21 4.70
CA ARG A 210 1.68 -2.64 4.46
C ARG A 210 2.55 -3.57 3.60
N ASP A 211 2.46 -4.87 3.80
CA ASP A 211 3.26 -5.88 3.09
C ASP A 211 2.88 -5.97 1.60
N ILE A 212 1.58 -6.00 1.26
CA ILE A 212 1.18 -6.06 -0.15
C ILE A 212 1.43 -4.73 -0.86
N ILE A 213 1.34 -3.59 -0.15
CA ILE A 213 1.75 -2.28 -0.65
C ILE A 213 3.24 -2.27 -0.94
N SER A 214 4.07 -2.74 0.00
CA SER A 214 5.53 -2.87 -0.17
C SER A 214 5.87 -3.73 -1.39
N TYR A 215 5.19 -4.87 -1.57
CA TYR A 215 5.36 -5.74 -2.74
C TYR A 215 5.09 -5.03 -4.07
N TYR A 216 3.98 -4.28 -4.18
CA TYR A 216 3.61 -3.58 -5.41
C TYR A 216 4.35 -2.25 -5.64
N MET A 217 4.86 -1.63 -4.57
CA MET A 217 5.74 -0.46 -4.68
C MET A 217 7.16 -0.83 -5.10
N ASP A 218 7.66 -2.03 -4.79
CA ASP A 218 9.05 -2.40 -5.05
C ASP A 218 9.27 -2.73 -6.54
N PRO A 219 10.00 -1.88 -7.31
CA PRO A 219 10.10 -2.08 -8.75
C PRO A 219 10.82 -3.37 -9.14
N ARG A 220 11.67 -3.91 -8.24
CA ARG A 220 12.47 -5.12 -8.45
C ARG A 220 11.60 -6.37 -8.64
N ASN A 221 10.38 -6.38 -8.08
CA ASN A 221 9.40 -7.45 -8.29
C ASN A 221 8.87 -7.52 -9.73
N PHE A 222 9.07 -6.46 -10.53
CA PHE A 222 8.40 -6.26 -11.81
C PHE A 222 9.37 -6.08 -13.00
N LEU A 223 10.68 -6.25 -12.79
CA LEU A 223 11.70 -6.19 -13.84
C LEU A 223 11.72 -7.47 -14.69
N ASN A 224 10.65 -7.69 -15.45
CA ASN A 224 10.46 -8.82 -16.37
C ASN A 224 9.55 -8.43 -17.55
N GLU A 225 9.52 -9.26 -18.61
CA GLU A 225 8.87 -8.92 -19.88
C GLU A 225 7.34 -8.69 -19.81
N THR A 226 6.71 -9.02 -18.69
CA THR A 226 5.27 -8.85 -18.45
C THR A 226 5.00 -7.54 -17.71
N TYR A 227 5.72 -7.26 -16.63
CA TYR A 227 5.36 -6.19 -15.70
C TYR A 227 6.22 -4.92 -15.83
N ILE A 228 7.29 -4.93 -16.63
CA ILE A 228 8.17 -3.77 -16.85
C ILE A 228 7.42 -2.57 -17.47
N TYR A 229 6.36 -2.83 -18.26
CA TYR A 229 5.55 -1.80 -18.91
C TYR A 229 4.86 -0.83 -17.95
N GLN A 230 4.77 -1.14 -16.65
CA GLN A 230 4.28 -0.17 -15.68
C GLN A 230 5.22 1.04 -15.50
N PHE A 231 6.49 0.88 -15.86
CA PHE A 231 7.53 1.91 -15.84
C PHE A 231 7.77 2.52 -17.22
N MET A 232 7.05 2.09 -18.26
CA MET A 232 7.22 2.63 -19.62
C MET A 232 6.90 4.11 -19.62
N ASP A 233 7.83 4.93 -20.12
CA ASP A 233 7.68 6.37 -20.27
C ASP A 233 6.57 6.67 -21.29
N GLN A 234 5.83 7.74 -21.02
CA GLN A 234 4.62 8.16 -21.72
C GLN A 234 4.78 9.55 -22.32
N ALA A 235 5.96 10.17 -22.18
CA ALA A 235 6.37 11.36 -22.92
C ALA A 235 6.64 11.05 -24.41
N TYR A 236 6.50 12.06 -25.26
CA TYR A 236 6.84 12.01 -26.68
C TYR A 236 8.28 12.47 -26.91
N ASP A 237 9.16 11.52 -27.20
CA ASP A 237 10.47 11.78 -27.79
C ASP A 237 10.45 11.51 -29.31
N SER A 238 10.68 12.55 -30.12
CA SER A 238 10.74 12.45 -31.60
C SER A 238 11.97 11.70 -32.15
N SER A 239 12.98 11.44 -31.32
CA SER A 239 14.16 10.64 -31.70
C SER A 239 13.93 9.13 -31.59
N ILE A 240 12.94 8.72 -30.79
CA ILE A 240 12.57 7.32 -30.55
C ILE A 240 11.25 6.98 -31.28
N HIS A 241 10.26 7.86 -31.21
CA HIS A 241 8.92 7.63 -31.74
C HIS A 241 8.81 7.92 -33.24
N SER A 242 8.79 6.88 -34.06
CA SER A 242 8.61 6.96 -35.51
C SER A 242 7.18 6.63 -35.97
N LYS A 243 6.82 7.13 -37.17
CA LYS A 243 5.57 6.80 -37.85
C LYS A 243 5.49 5.30 -38.16
N GLU A 244 6.61 4.73 -38.56
CA GLU A 244 6.80 3.33 -38.91
C GLU A 244 6.58 2.43 -37.69
N GLY A 245 7.19 2.76 -36.55
CA GLY A 245 6.98 2.03 -35.30
C GLY A 245 5.54 2.12 -34.80
N LEU A 246 4.84 3.24 -35.05
CA LEU A 246 3.41 3.34 -34.75
C LEU A 246 2.56 2.49 -35.71
N ALA A 247 2.88 2.48 -37.00
CA ALA A 247 2.18 1.65 -37.99
C ALA A 247 2.33 0.15 -37.65
N ASP A 248 3.53 -0.30 -37.32
CA ASP A 248 3.81 -1.66 -36.83
C ASP A 248 3.07 -1.96 -35.52
N MET A 249 2.93 -0.96 -34.64
CA MET A 249 2.17 -1.11 -33.39
C MET A 249 0.69 -1.42 -33.65
N VAL A 250 0.06 -0.68 -34.59
CA VAL A 250 -1.39 -0.73 -34.83
C VAL A 250 -1.83 -1.69 -35.93
N ALA A 251 -0.90 -2.40 -36.57
CA ALA A 251 -1.20 -3.38 -37.61
C ALA A 251 -2.22 -4.44 -37.14
N GLY A 252 -3.19 -4.77 -38.01
CA GLY A 252 -4.31 -5.66 -37.70
C GLY A 252 -5.37 -5.04 -36.77
N THR A 253 -5.39 -3.72 -36.62
CA THR A 253 -6.42 -2.98 -35.87
C THR A 253 -7.04 -1.88 -36.73
N PHE A 254 -8.17 -1.32 -36.31
CA PHE A 254 -8.83 -0.23 -37.02
C PHE A 254 -7.98 1.05 -37.16
N LEU A 255 -6.93 1.21 -36.33
CA LEU A 255 -5.97 2.32 -36.38
C LEU A 255 -4.91 2.17 -37.48
N GLU A 256 -4.82 1.02 -38.15
CA GLU A 256 -4.08 0.87 -39.41
C GLU A 256 -4.77 1.63 -40.57
N GLY A 257 -6.09 1.84 -40.46
CA GLY A 257 -6.92 2.46 -41.50
C GLY A 257 -6.93 4.00 -41.50
N THR A 258 -7.86 4.54 -42.28
CA THR A 258 -8.09 5.99 -42.41
C THR A 258 -9.33 6.44 -41.62
N ALA A 259 -9.20 7.57 -40.92
CA ALA A 259 -10.31 8.28 -40.31
C ALA A 259 -11.15 8.94 -41.40
N ALA A 260 -12.41 8.51 -41.58
CA ALA A 260 -13.32 9.13 -42.52
C ALA A 260 -13.58 10.62 -42.13
N PRO A 261 -13.66 11.56 -43.10
CA PRO A 261 -13.83 12.98 -42.84
C PRO A 261 -15.02 13.29 -41.92
N GLY A 262 -14.81 14.16 -40.92
CA GLY A 262 -15.82 14.52 -39.93
C GLY A 262 -16.98 15.34 -40.52
N GLY A 263 -18.15 14.72 -40.64
CA GLY A 263 -19.36 15.34 -41.21
C GLY A 263 -20.25 16.01 -40.16
N ALA A 264 -19.88 17.20 -39.70
CA ALA A 264 -20.75 18.03 -38.84
C ALA A 264 -21.51 19.09 -39.66
N SER A 265 -22.50 18.66 -40.46
CA SER A 265 -23.44 19.59 -41.11
C SER A 265 -24.43 20.12 -40.06
N GLY A 266 -24.06 21.26 -39.45
CA GLY A 266 -24.88 21.91 -38.44
C GLY A 266 -26.08 22.63 -39.06
N SER A 267 -27.25 22.01 -39.05
CA SER A 267 -28.52 22.72 -39.23
C SER A 267 -29.09 23.10 -37.86
N ARG A 268 -28.89 24.36 -37.46
CA ARG A 268 -29.66 24.96 -36.36
C ARG A 268 -31.06 25.25 -36.88
N GLY A 269 -32.08 24.72 -36.20
CA GLY A 269 -33.46 24.87 -36.63
C GLY A 269 -33.96 26.32 -36.59
N SER A 270 -34.81 26.66 -37.57
CA SER A 270 -35.67 27.85 -37.55
C SER A 270 -37.00 27.53 -38.25
N ASP A 271 -38.05 27.43 -37.44
CA ASP A 271 -39.47 27.74 -37.67
C ASP A 271 -40.31 27.23 -38.88
N GLN A 272 -41.55 26.90 -38.50
CA GLN A 272 -42.83 27.07 -39.22
C GLN A 272 -43.29 26.11 -40.36
N SER A 273 -44.16 25.17 -39.94
CA SER A 273 -45.56 24.96 -40.40
C SER A 273 -45.93 24.86 -41.90
N GLY A 274 -46.60 23.76 -42.28
CA GLY A 274 -47.45 23.69 -43.49
C GLY A 274 -48.04 22.30 -43.79
N SER A 275 -49.37 22.19 -43.90
CA SER A 275 -50.12 20.95 -44.20
C SER A 275 -50.20 20.59 -45.70
N GLY A 276 -50.42 19.31 -46.03
CA GLY A 276 -50.79 18.85 -47.39
C GLY A 276 -51.13 17.35 -47.45
N SER A 277 -52.05 16.91 -48.34
CA SER A 277 -52.66 15.56 -48.31
C SER A 277 -52.98 14.97 -49.71
N GLY A 278 -53.00 13.63 -49.83
CA GLY A 278 -53.56 12.82 -50.93
C GLY A 278 -52.67 12.62 -52.19
N GLY A 279 -52.76 11.55 -52.98
CA GLY A 279 -53.47 10.26 -52.84
C GLY A 279 -53.86 9.59 -54.20
N SER A 280 -53.57 8.28 -54.39
CA SER A 280 -54.12 7.34 -55.42
C SER A 280 -53.99 7.68 -56.94
N SER A 281 -54.08 6.78 -57.95
CA SER A 281 -54.26 5.30 -58.06
C SER A 281 -54.13 4.85 -59.55
N GLY A 282 -53.87 3.56 -59.85
CA GLY A 282 -54.28 2.93 -61.15
C GLY A 282 -53.40 1.79 -61.72
N GLY A 283 -53.95 0.57 -61.84
CA GLY A 283 -53.45 -0.56 -62.67
C GLY A 283 -54.30 -0.76 -63.94
N PRO A 284 -54.52 -2.00 -64.51
CA PRO A 284 -54.09 -3.35 -64.06
C PRO A 284 -53.73 -4.39 -65.18
N GLY A 285 -53.46 -5.66 -64.80
CA GLY A 285 -53.65 -6.91 -65.60
C GLY A 285 -52.38 -7.66 -66.05
N GLY A 286 -52.24 -9.00 -65.92
CA GLY A 286 -53.14 -10.05 -65.38
C GLY A 286 -52.44 -11.42 -65.14
N ASP A 287 -53.17 -12.43 -64.65
CA ASP A 287 -52.68 -13.52 -63.78
C ASP A 287 -52.46 -14.94 -64.36
N SER A 288 -51.90 -15.85 -63.53
CA SER A 288 -52.14 -17.30 -63.53
C SER A 288 -52.01 -17.91 -62.10
N GLN A 289 -52.78 -18.97 -61.82
CA GLN A 289 -53.22 -19.46 -60.48
C GLN A 289 -52.16 -20.31 -59.69
N SER A 290 -51.99 -20.18 -58.35
CA SER A 290 -52.78 -20.66 -57.17
C SER A 290 -52.66 -22.18 -56.87
N SER A 291 -52.41 -22.69 -55.63
CA SER A 291 -52.97 -22.26 -54.33
C SER A 291 -52.21 -22.74 -53.07
N GLY A 292 -52.21 -21.92 -52.00
CA GLY A 292 -52.16 -22.32 -50.56
C GLY A 292 -50.79 -22.58 -49.90
N SER A 293 -50.51 -22.22 -48.63
CA SER A 293 -51.27 -21.48 -47.60
C SER A 293 -50.35 -20.98 -46.46
N GLY A 294 -50.70 -19.89 -45.78
CA GLY A 294 -50.26 -19.60 -44.39
C GLY A 294 -49.18 -18.54 -44.19
N THR A 295 -49.55 -17.37 -43.66
CA THR A 295 -48.67 -16.25 -43.29
C THR A 295 -48.23 -16.27 -41.82
N GLY A 296 -47.06 -15.68 -41.53
CA GLY A 296 -46.61 -15.39 -40.16
C GLY A 296 -45.60 -14.24 -40.13
N SER A 297 -45.98 -13.11 -39.55
CA SER A 297 -45.12 -11.93 -39.40
C SER A 297 -44.54 -11.88 -37.98
N GLY A 298 -43.25 -11.59 -37.84
CA GLY A 298 -42.55 -11.52 -36.55
C GLY A 298 -42.35 -10.08 -36.09
N GLY A 299 -43.18 -9.62 -35.16
CA GLY A 299 -42.97 -8.37 -34.42
C GLY A 299 -42.13 -8.57 -33.16
N SER A 300 -41.52 -7.48 -32.67
CA SER A 300 -40.89 -7.40 -31.34
C SER A 300 -41.89 -7.72 -30.22
N PRO A 301 -41.43 -8.15 -29.04
CA PRO A 301 -41.67 -7.27 -27.89
C PRO A 301 -40.51 -7.11 -26.90
N ASP A 302 -40.68 -6.06 -26.11
CA ASP A 302 -39.91 -5.61 -24.96
C ASP A 302 -39.57 -6.66 -23.87
N GLY A 303 -38.44 -6.40 -23.20
CA GLY A 303 -38.39 -6.06 -21.77
C GLY A 303 -38.98 -7.02 -20.71
N GLY A 304 -38.11 -7.51 -19.81
CA GLY A 304 -38.51 -8.13 -18.55
C GLY A 304 -37.40 -8.06 -17.50
N GLU A 305 -37.65 -7.36 -16.39
CA GLU A 305 -36.83 -7.38 -15.17
C GLU A 305 -37.06 -8.68 -14.38
N ILE A 306 -36.04 -9.20 -13.68
CA ILE A 306 -36.25 -10.13 -12.55
C ILE A 306 -35.26 -9.80 -11.40
N ALA A 307 -35.81 -9.70 -10.20
CA ALA A 307 -35.12 -9.59 -8.91
C ALA A 307 -35.29 -10.91 -8.09
N PRO A 308 -34.70 -11.07 -6.89
CA PRO A 308 -33.95 -12.29 -6.56
C PRO A 308 -34.75 -13.45 -5.90
N GLY A 309 -34.27 -14.69 -6.08
CA GLY A 309 -34.49 -15.76 -5.09
C GLY A 309 -34.56 -17.22 -5.59
N GLN A 310 -33.88 -18.11 -4.85
CA GLN A 310 -34.14 -19.55 -4.63
C GLN A 310 -33.82 -20.64 -5.69
N THR A 311 -32.69 -21.33 -5.41
CA THR A 311 -32.50 -22.81 -5.26
C THR A 311 -32.86 -23.81 -6.38
N GLY A 312 -31.87 -24.60 -6.80
CA GLY A 312 -32.06 -25.96 -7.35
C GLY A 312 -30.83 -26.58 -8.04
N GLY A 313 -30.21 -27.60 -7.44
CA GLY A 313 -29.42 -28.63 -8.17
C GLY A 313 -30.33 -29.81 -8.60
N PRO A 314 -29.84 -30.93 -9.21
CA PRO A 314 -28.45 -31.44 -9.33
C PRO A 314 -27.92 -31.34 -10.80
N GLY A 315 -26.97 -32.12 -11.36
CA GLY A 315 -26.30 -33.37 -10.94
C GLY A 315 -25.08 -33.75 -11.82
N ALA A 316 -24.84 -35.05 -12.06
CA ALA A 316 -23.60 -35.59 -12.67
C ALA A 316 -23.82 -36.49 -13.91
N ALA A 317 -22.82 -36.55 -14.83
CA ALA A 317 -22.15 -37.80 -15.31
C ALA A 317 -21.26 -37.63 -16.59
N ALA A 318 -20.17 -38.42 -16.67
CA ALA A 318 -19.37 -38.89 -17.85
C ALA A 318 -18.63 -37.84 -18.74
N GLU A 319 -17.30 -37.90 -18.98
CA GLU A 319 -16.49 -38.93 -19.74
C GLU A 319 -16.89 -38.95 -21.24
N VAL A 320 -16.04 -38.83 -22.29
CA VAL A 320 -14.61 -39.19 -22.55
C VAL A 320 -14.01 -38.30 -23.71
N PRO A 321 -12.73 -38.43 -24.18
CA PRO A 321 -11.93 -37.28 -24.68
C PRO A 321 -11.65 -37.23 -26.20
N PHE A 322 -10.99 -36.16 -26.69
CA PHE A 322 -10.23 -36.22 -27.95
C PHE A 322 -8.90 -35.41 -27.99
N ARG A 323 -7.93 -36.06 -28.63
CA ARG A 323 -6.46 -35.89 -28.79
C ARG A 323 -5.87 -34.51 -29.19
N TYR A 324 -4.62 -34.33 -28.75
CA TYR A 324 -3.58 -33.42 -29.28
C TYR A 324 -3.19 -33.69 -30.74
N ALA A 325 -2.68 -32.66 -31.42
CA ALA A 325 -1.68 -32.75 -32.48
C ALA A 325 -0.83 -31.46 -32.50
N ASP A 326 0.49 -31.59 -32.42
CA ASP A 326 1.48 -30.50 -32.54
C ASP A 326 1.78 -30.20 -34.02
N GLU A 327 2.23 -28.97 -34.33
CA GLU A 327 3.10 -28.67 -35.50
C GLU A 327 4.00 -27.46 -35.19
N GLU A 328 5.26 -27.54 -35.60
CA GLU A 328 6.33 -26.53 -35.39
C GLU A 328 6.46 -25.56 -36.58
N PRO A 329 6.98 -24.32 -36.40
CA PRO A 329 7.15 -23.37 -37.50
C PRO A 329 8.52 -23.46 -38.20
N VAL A 330 8.53 -23.36 -39.54
CA VAL A 330 9.76 -23.28 -40.35
C VAL A 330 10.05 -21.86 -40.86
N LEU A 331 11.31 -21.44 -40.71
CA LEU A 331 11.84 -20.17 -41.24
C LEU A 331 12.06 -20.20 -42.76
N SER A 332 11.90 -19.04 -43.40
CA SER A 332 12.50 -18.76 -44.71
C SER A 332 12.88 -17.29 -44.84
N ALA A 333 14.16 -17.01 -45.06
CA ALA A 333 14.69 -15.67 -45.32
C ALA A 333 14.88 -15.44 -46.82
N VAL A 334 14.56 -14.24 -47.30
CA VAL A 334 14.94 -13.77 -48.64
C VAL A 334 15.54 -12.38 -48.53
N SER A 335 16.84 -12.27 -48.79
CA SER A 335 17.51 -10.99 -49.02
C SER A 335 17.46 -10.62 -50.50
N ARG A 336 17.39 -9.32 -50.84
CA ARG A 336 18.19 -8.68 -51.91
C ARG A 336 18.07 -7.13 -51.85
N PRO A 337 19.01 -6.37 -52.45
CA PRO A 337 19.42 -5.05 -51.94
C PRO A 337 19.01 -3.86 -52.84
N VAL A 338 19.38 -2.63 -52.45
CA VAL A 338 20.21 -1.68 -53.25
C VAL A 338 20.41 -0.33 -52.48
N ASN A 339 21.67 0.12 -52.43
CA ASN A 339 22.27 1.47 -52.38
C ASN A 339 21.39 2.76 -52.34
N LEU A 340 21.88 3.95 -51.94
CA LEU A 340 23.02 4.43 -51.10
C LEU A 340 22.99 5.98 -51.15
N VAL A 341 23.26 6.71 -50.04
CA VAL A 341 23.70 8.14 -49.99
C VAL A 341 22.68 9.19 -50.52
N THR A 342 22.33 10.25 -49.77
CA THR A 342 23.26 11.34 -49.40
C THR A 342 22.89 12.01 -48.07
N ALA A 343 23.90 12.33 -47.25
CA ALA A 343 23.78 13.06 -45.99
C ALA A 343 23.64 14.58 -46.20
N TYR A 344 23.08 15.30 -45.21
CA TYR A 344 23.66 16.54 -44.65
C TYR A 344 22.85 17.04 -43.44
N GLY A 345 23.40 16.90 -42.24
CA GLY A 345 23.49 18.01 -41.28
C GLY A 345 24.96 18.48 -41.24
N PRO A 346 25.37 19.52 -40.49
CA PRO A 346 24.66 20.22 -39.40
C PRO A 346 24.73 21.77 -39.54
N GLY A 347 24.44 22.54 -38.48
CA GLY A 347 25.18 23.81 -38.27
C GLY A 347 24.39 25.06 -37.85
N MET A 348 24.35 25.28 -36.54
CA MET A 348 24.01 26.48 -35.76
C MET A 348 24.76 27.77 -36.16
N GLU A 349 24.10 28.95 -36.07
CA GLU A 349 24.51 30.19 -35.35
C GLU A 349 24.03 31.53 -36.00
N GLY A 350 23.80 32.56 -35.16
CA GLY A 350 24.10 33.96 -35.54
C GLY A 350 22.99 35.02 -35.60
N THR A 351 22.59 35.56 -34.44
CA THR A 351 22.25 37.00 -34.18
C THR A 351 21.29 37.82 -35.08
N GLY A 352 20.38 38.58 -34.46
CA GLY A 352 19.82 39.80 -35.10
C GLY A 352 18.40 40.16 -34.67
N SER A 353 18.22 41.30 -33.99
CA SER A 353 16.91 41.86 -33.62
C SER A 353 16.25 42.55 -34.82
N GLU A 354 14.94 42.36 -35.04
CA GLU A 354 13.98 43.49 -35.01
C GLU A 354 12.50 43.08 -35.09
N ASN A 355 11.64 44.08 -34.85
CA ASN A 355 10.21 43.99 -34.53
C ASN A 355 9.35 43.78 -35.79
N GLY A 356 8.30 42.95 -35.71
CA GLY A 356 7.49 42.62 -36.89
C GLY A 356 6.17 41.90 -36.59
N SER A 357 5.21 42.61 -35.99
CA SER A 357 3.84 42.10 -35.87
C SER A 357 3.16 42.05 -37.24
N GLN A 358 2.86 40.84 -37.72
CA GLN A 358 1.85 40.62 -38.76
C GLN A 358 1.21 39.24 -38.55
N GLY A 359 -0.10 39.23 -38.26
CA GLY A 359 -0.85 37.99 -38.16
C GLY A 359 -0.94 37.32 -39.53
N ASN A 360 -0.76 36.00 -39.59
CA ASN A 360 -0.93 35.26 -40.83
C ASN A 360 -2.26 34.49 -40.82
N SER A 361 -2.98 34.59 -41.92
CA SER A 361 -4.31 34.02 -42.12
C SER A 361 -4.26 32.49 -42.06
N GLU A 362 -5.34 31.88 -41.55
CA GLU A 362 -5.63 30.48 -41.89
C GLU A 362 -5.68 30.35 -43.42
N SER A 363 -4.74 29.60 -44.00
CA SER A 363 -4.77 29.25 -45.41
C SER A 363 -5.65 28.02 -45.58
N ALA A 364 -6.94 28.25 -45.87
CA ALA A 364 -7.87 27.20 -46.25
C ALA A 364 -7.54 26.65 -47.64
N THR A 365 -6.56 25.74 -47.72
CA THR A 365 -6.36 24.88 -48.91
C THR A 365 -7.45 23.81 -48.93
N GLY A 366 -8.52 24.07 -49.67
CA GLY A 366 -9.53 23.03 -49.96
C GLY A 366 -8.95 21.98 -50.91
N GLY A 367 -9.05 20.69 -50.55
CA GLY A 367 -8.64 19.62 -51.48
C GLY A 367 -8.23 18.27 -50.90
N SER A 368 -9.07 17.62 -50.08
CA SER A 368 -9.12 16.14 -50.07
C SER A 368 -10.46 15.65 -49.50
N SER A 369 -11.27 14.99 -50.33
CA SER A 369 -12.45 14.22 -49.90
C SER A 369 -12.08 12.83 -49.36
N GLU A 370 -10.83 12.65 -48.95
CA GLU A 370 -10.22 11.39 -48.54
C GLU A 370 -9.87 11.48 -47.05
N GLY A 371 -10.04 10.37 -46.33
CA GLY A 371 -9.78 10.29 -44.90
C GLY A 371 -8.29 10.29 -44.57
N ARG A 372 -7.90 10.93 -43.46
CA ARG A 372 -6.50 10.93 -43.00
C ARG A 372 -6.15 9.58 -42.32
N PRO A 373 -4.96 9.00 -42.51
CA PRO A 373 -4.53 7.81 -41.76
C PRO A 373 -4.53 8.07 -40.25
N TYR A 374 -5.03 7.13 -39.44
CA TYR A 374 -5.03 7.29 -37.98
C TYR A 374 -3.60 7.40 -37.42
N VAL A 375 -2.64 6.69 -38.02
CA VAL A 375 -1.21 6.81 -37.70
C VAL A 375 -0.74 8.28 -37.78
N ASP A 376 -1.09 9.01 -38.86
CA ASP A 376 -0.72 10.42 -39.00
C ASP A 376 -1.42 11.32 -37.97
N ILE A 377 -2.70 11.05 -37.68
CA ILE A 377 -3.47 11.78 -36.66
C ILE A 377 -2.89 11.59 -35.26
N ILE A 378 -2.42 10.37 -34.95
CA ILE A 378 -1.84 10.03 -33.65
C ILE A 378 -0.43 10.61 -33.52
N MET A 379 0.39 10.61 -34.57
CA MET A 379 1.70 11.30 -34.56
C MET A 379 1.53 12.82 -34.39
N ASP A 380 0.58 13.44 -35.11
CA ASP A 380 0.23 14.86 -34.92
C ASP A 380 -0.24 15.14 -33.48
N ALA A 381 -1.04 14.23 -32.91
CA ALA A 381 -1.55 14.35 -31.55
C ALA A 381 -0.44 14.20 -30.50
N ALA A 382 0.50 13.28 -30.70
CA ALA A 382 1.66 13.09 -29.86
C ALA A 382 2.54 14.35 -29.82
N ALA A 383 2.97 14.82 -31.00
CA ALA A 383 3.79 16.03 -31.12
C ALA A 383 3.14 17.29 -30.53
N GLN A 384 1.81 17.40 -30.55
CA GLN A 384 1.06 18.54 -30.00
C GLN A 384 0.64 18.41 -28.54
N SER A 385 0.67 17.21 -27.95
CA SER A 385 0.27 16.96 -26.56
C SER A 385 1.46 16.65 -25.65
N GLY A 386 2.59 16.24 -26.23
CA GLY A 386 3.73 15.69 -25.51
C GLY A 386 3.55 14.22 -25.11
N VAL A 387 2.44 13.56 -25.43
CA VAL A 387 2.17 12.16 -25.04
C VAL A 387 2.70 11.20 -26.12
N SER A 388 3.34 10.10 -25.72
CA SER A 388 3.81 9.05 -26.63
C SER A 388 2.68 8.58 -27.58
N PRO A 389 2.94 8.47 -28.90
CA PRO A 389 1.95 7.95 -29.85
C PRO A 389 1.57 6.50 -29.54
N TYR A 390 2.48 5.73 -28.95
CA TYR A 390 2.21 4.35 -28.54
C TYR A 390 1.21 4.30 -27.39
N ILE A 391 1.32 5.23 -26.44
CA ILE A 391 0.36 5.38 -25.34
C ILE A 391 -1.00 5.86 -25.86
N ILE A 392 -1.03 6.85 -26.74
CA ILE A 392 -2.29 7.31 -27.39
C ILE A 392 -2.97 6.12 -28.09
N ALA A 393 -2.24 5.36 -28.89
CA ALA A 393 -2.78 4.21 -29.61
C ALA A 393 -3.23 3.08 -28.66
N SER A 394 -2.45 2.73 -27.64
CA SER A 394 -2.84 1.68 -26.68
C SER A 394 -4.11 2.05 -25.93
N MET A 395 -4.24 3.31 -25.48
CA MET A 395 -5.43 3.79 -24.77
C MET A 395 -6.68 3.71 -25.67
N ILE A 396 -6.57 4.12 -26.94
CA ILE A 396 -7.68 4.02 -27.90
C ILE A 396 -8.07 2.54 -28.14
N LEU A 397 -7.08 1.65 -28.27
CA LEU A 397 -7.33 0.22 -28.50
C LEU A 397 -7.94 -0.48 -27.28
N VAL A 398 -7.62 -0.04 -26.07
CA VAL A 398 -8.26 -0.48 -24.82
C VAL A 398 -9.70 0.02 -24.75
N GLU A 399 -9.94 1.32 -24.96
CA GLU A 399 -11.26 1.94 -24.79
C GLU A 399 -12.27 1.64 -25.91
N GLN A 400 -11.81 1.33 -27.14
CA GLN A 400 -12.67 1.12 -28.31
C GLN A 400 -12.52 -0.27 -28.95
N GLY A 401 -11.60 -1.10 -28.44
CA GLY A 401 -11.27 -2.42 -28.98
C GLY A 401 -10.51 -2.38 -30.31
N LYS A 402 -9.85 -3.51 -30.67
CA LYS A 402 -9.08 -3.63 -31.93
C LYS A 402 -9.89 -3.33 -33.20
N GLN A 403 -11.21 -3.52 -33.15
CA GLN A 403 -12.12 -3.30 -34.29
C GLN A 403 -12.72 -1.87 -34.35
N GLY A 404 -12.53 -1.04 -33.32
CA GLY A 404 -13.02 0.35 -33.32
C GLY A 404 -14.54 0.49 -33.44
N THR A 405 -15.31 -0.51 -32.99
CA THR A 405 -16.78 -0.55 -33.10
C THR A 405 -17.51 0.15 -31.94
N GLY A 406 -16.77 0.79 -31.03
CA GLY A 406 -17.30 1.51 -29.89
C GLY A 406 -18.28 2.62 -30.28
N ARG A 407 -19.44 2.67 -29.60
CA ARG A 407 -20.49 3.68 -29.88
C ARG A 407 -19.99 5.13 -29.67
N SER A 408 -19.00 5.33 -28.81
CA SER A 408 -18.36 6.63 -28.58
C SER A 408 -17.60 7.17 -29.80
N ILE A 409 -17.24 6.32 -30.77
CA ILE A 409 -16.50 6.71 -31.99
C ILE A 409 -17.25 6.44 -33.30
N SER A 410 -18.49 5.94 -33.23
CA SER A 410 -19.29 5.69 -34.44
C SER A 410 -19.66 6.97 -35.18
N GLY A 411 -19.87 8.08 -34.46
CA GLY A 411 -20.40 9.34 -35.00
C GLY A 411 -21.88 9.26 -35.41
N THR A 412 -22.60 8.20 -35.03
CA THR A 412 -23.99 7.91 -35.43
C THR A 412 -24.98 7.88 -34.26
N VAL A 413 -24.54 8.18 -33.04
CA VAL A 413 -25.41 8.19 -31.86
C VAL A 413 -26.42 9.34 -31.96
N SER A 414 -27.71 9.03 -31.86
CA SER A 414 -28.79 10.02 -31.94
C SER A 414 -28.58 11.17 -30.94
N GLY A 415 -28.85 12.40 -31.38
CA GLY A 415 -28.57 13.63 -30.63
C GLY A 415 -27.09 14.08 -30.67
N TYR A 416 -26.16 13.18 -30.99
CA TYR A 416 -24.70 13.44 -31.02
C TYR A 416 -24.02 12.98 -32.32
N THR A 417 -24.76 12.92 -33.42
CA THR A 417 -24.24 12.60 -34.75
C THR A 417 -23.10 13.54 -35.14
N GLY A 418 -21.99 13.00 -35.62
CA GLY A 418 -20.79 13.75 -35.99
C GLY A 418 -19.86 14.14 -34.84
N TYR A 419 -20.16 13.75 -33.59
CA TYR A 419 -19.24 13.89 -32.45
C TYR A 419 -18.58 12.56 -32.09
N TYR A 420 -17.35 12.65 -31.57
CA TYR A 420 -16.50 11.50 -31.27
C TYR A 420 -15.84 11.65 -29.91
N ASN A 421 -15.68 10.54 -29.17
CA ASN A 421 -14.94 10.48 -27.91
C ASN A 421 -14.10 9.20 -27.86
N PHE A 422 -12.87 9.28 -28.37
CA PHE A 422 -11.97 8.14 -28.53
C PHE A 422 -11.46 7.52 -27.21
N PHE A 423 -11.53 8.28 -26.11
CA PHE A 423 -11.01 7.87 -24.80
C PHE A 423 -12.09 7.83 -23.72
N ASN A 424 -13.37 7.82 -24.10
CA ASN A 424 -14.51 7.79 -23.18
C ASN A 424 -14.46 8.88 -22.07
N ILE A 425 -13.90 10.07 -22.36
CA ILE A 425 -13.75 11.17 -21.38
C ILE A 425 -15.13 11.62 -20.89
N GLU A 426 -15.31 11.70 -19.57
CA GLU A 426 -16.59 12.04 -18.90
C GLU A 426 -17.74 11.05 -19.25
N ALA A 427 -17.41 9.84 -19.70
CA ALA A 427 -18.40 8.79 -19.96
C ALA A 427 -18.74 8.00 -18.70
N TYR A 428 -19.72 8.49 -17.94
CA TYR A 428 -20.32 7.77 -16.80
C TYR A 428 -21.84 7.85 -16.84
N GLN A 429 -22.52 6.81 -16.35
CA GLN A 429 -23.98 6.81 -16.27
C GLN A 429 -24.46 7.88 -15.29
N SER A 430 -25.44 8.69 -15.71
CA SER A 430 -25.87 9.85 -14.93
C SER A 430 -27.33 10.17 -15.21
N GLY A 431 -28.21 9.89 -14.24
CA GLY A 431 -29.66 9.99 -14.43
C GLY A 431 -30.13 9.04 -15.53
N SER A 432 -30.85 9.56 -16.51
CA SER A 432 -31.31 8.82 -17.70
C SER A 432 -30.27 8.68 -18.81
N MET A 433 -29.11 9.35 -18.72
CA MET A 433 -28.08 9.28 -19.77
C MET A 433 -27.17 8.07 -19.54
N SER A 434 -26.99 7.26 -20.60
CA SER A 434 -25.93 6.25 -20.64
C SER A 434 -24.54 6.90 -20.63
N ALA A 435 -23.51 6.14 -20.24
CA ALA A 435 -22.13 6.61 -20.24
C ALA A 435 -21.69 7.16 -21.62
N VAL A 436 -22.05 6.48 -22.70
CA VAL A 436 -21.75 6.91 -24.09
C VAL A 436 -22.40 8.24 -24.40
N GLU A 437 -23.68 8.42 -24.10
CA GLU A 437 -24.39 9.69 -24.31
C GLU A 437 -23.80 10.81 -23.46
N ARG A 438 -23.35 10.51 -22.24
CA ARG A 438 -22.72 11.50 -21.35
C ARG A 438 -21.36 11.96 -21.86
N GLY A 439 -20.52 11.04 -22.33
CA GLY A 439 -19.23 11.35 -22.93
C GLY A 439 -19.35 12.09 -24.27
N LEU A 440 -20.35 11.76 -25.09
CA LEU A 440 -20.63 12.46 -26.36
C LEU A 440 -21.29 13.83 -26.14
N TRP A 441 -22.16 13.96 -25.12
CA TRP A 441 -22.66 15.25 -24.68
C TRP A 441 -21.50 16.17 -24.29
N TRP A 442 -20.56 15.70 -23.47
CA TRP A 442 -19.41 16.49 -23.07
C TRP A 442 -18.50 16.84 -24.26
N ALA A 443 -18.27 15.89 -25.17
CA ALA A 443 -17.50 16.09 -26.40
C ALA A 443 -18.13 17.12 -27.37
N SER A 444 -19.45 17.27 -27.36
CA SER A 444 -20.18 18.22 -28.23
C SER A 444 -20.29 19.65 -27.68
N GLN A 445 -19.96 19.89 -26.41
CA GLN A 445 -19.93 21.25 -25.84
C GLN A 445 -18.71 22.03 -26.35
N SER A 446 -18.75 23.36 -26.30
CA SER A 446 -17.53 24.19 -26.41
C SER A 446 -16.72 24.13 -25.11
N GLY A 447 -15.38 24.15 -25.21
CA GLY A 447 -14.51 24.24 -24.04
C GLY A 447 -13.06 23.82 -24.29
N SER A 448 -12.34 23.56 -23.20
CA SER A 448 -10.95 23.08 -23.22
C SER A 448 -10.77 21.81 -24.07
N TYR A 449 -9.51 21.55 -24.43
CA TYR A 449 -9.09 20.37 -25.20
C TYR A 449 -9.57 20.36 -26.66
N GLY A 450 -9.74 21.54 -27.28
CA GLY A 450 -10.14 21.66 -28.67
C GLY A 450 -11.60 21.25 -28.95
N ARG A 451 -12.45 21.26 -27.92
CA ARG A 451 -13.87 20.95 -28.05
C ARG A 451 -14.65 22.11 -28.70
N PRO A 452 -15.65 21.82 -29.56
CA PRO A 452 -16.29 20.52 -29.73
C PRO A 452 -15.52 19.54 -30.63
N TRP A 453 -15.53 18.26 -30.25
CA TRP A 453 -14.88 17.16 -30.97
C TRP A 453 -15.74 16.65 -32.14
N ASN A 454 -15.97 17.54 -33.09
CA ASN A 454 -16.79 17.32 -34.29
C ASN A 454 -16.04 16.64 -35.46
N THR A 455 -14.87 16.07 -35.17
CA THR A 455 -13.99 15.31 -36.09
C THR A 455 -13.24 14.27 -35.25
N ARG A 456 -12.75 13.19 -35.88
CA ARG A 456 -12.00 12.14 -35.18
C ARG A 456 -10.65 12.68 -34.70
N GLU A 457 -10.04 13.48 -35.55
CA GLU A 457 -8.80 14.24 -35.34
C GLU A 457 -8.86 15.08 -34.06
N LYS A 458 -9.89 15.92 -33.90
CA LYS A 458 -10.07 16.73 -32.67
C LYS A 458 -10.31 15.89 -31.44
N SER A 459 -10.99 14.74 -31.57
CA SER A 459 -11.23 13.83 -30.44
C SER A 459 -9.93 13.17 -29.96
N ILE A 460 -9.11 12.69 -30.89
CA ILE A 460 -7.81 12.08 -30.61
C ILE A 460 -6.83 13.12 -30.01
N LEU A 461 -6.66 14.26 -30.68
CA LEU A 461 -5.81 15.36 -30.20
C LEU A 461 -6.30 15.92 -28.85
N GLY A 462 -7.61 16.08 -28.70
CA GLY A 462 -8.23 16.61 -27.48
C GLY A 462 -8.06 15.68 -26.29
N GLY A 463 -8.30 14.38 -26.47
CA GLY A 463 -8.10 13.41 -25.40
C GLY A 463 -6.62 13.22 -25.04
N ALA A 464 -5.70 13.28 -26.01
CA ALA A 464 -4.26 13.31 -25.74
C ALA A 464 -3.85 14.56 -24.93
N LYS A 465 -4.38 15.75 -25.26
CA LYS A 465 -4.16 16.98 -24.47
C LYS A 465 -4.78 16.90 -23.07
N TRP A 466 -5.95 16.29 -22.92
CA TRP A 466 -6.56 16.02 -21.61
C TRP A 466 -5.68 15.11 -20.77
N TYR A 467 -5.14 14.04 -21.37
CA TYR A 467 -4.23 13.13 -20.70
C TYR A 467 -2.95 13.84 -20.26
N ALA A 468 -2.36 14.65 -21.14
CA ALA A 468 -1.15 15.42 -20.84
C ALA A 468 -1.35 16.37 -19.64
N GLU A 469 -2.41 17.19 -19.65
CA GLU A 469 -2.69 18.16 -18.59
C GLU A 469 -2.96 17.50 -17.22
N ASN A 470 -3.55 16.30 -17.22
CA ASN A 470 -3.92 15.61 -16.00
C ASN A 470 -2.81 14.71 -15.43
N TYR A 471 -1.87 14.19 -16.23
CA TYR A 471 -0.84 13.26 -15.75
C TYR A 471 0.59 13.65 -16.17
N LEU A 472 0.88 13.66 -17.48
CA LEU A 472 2.24 13.90 -18.00
C LEU A 472 2.82 15.23 -17.50
N ASN A 473 2.07 16.32 -17.64
CA ASN A 473 2.49 17.67 -17.24
C ASN A 473 2.57 17.85 -15.72
N ARG A 474 2.25 16.82 -14.94
CA ARG A 474 2.42 16.73 -13.48
C ARG A 474 3.58 15.81 -13.06
N GLY A 475 4.34 15.27 -14.02
CA GLY A 475 5.36 14.25 -13.78
C GLY A 475 4.80 12.85 -13.57
N GLN A 476 3.51 12.59 -13.83
CA GLN A 476 2.95 11.24 -13.75
C GLN A 476 3.04 10.56 -15.12
N ASP A 477 4.28 10.39 -15.57
CA ASP A 477 4.68 9.92 -16.91
C ASP A 477 4.82 8.40 -17.03
N THR A 478 4.48 7.62 -15.99
CA THR A 478 4.41 6.15 -16.03
C THR A 478 3.15 5.63 -15.34
N LEU A 479 2.78 4.34 -15.56
CA LEU A 479 1.65 3.72 -14.84
C LEU A 479 1.93 3.67 -13.33
N TYR A 480 3.18 3.39 -12.95
CA TYR A 480 3.63 3.41 -11.57
C TYR A 480 3.45 4.79 -10.92
N LEU A 481 3.90 5.87 -11.58
CA LEU A 481 3.81 7.23 -11.06
C LEU A 481 2.38 7.77 -11.02
N LYS A 482 1.51 7.32 -11.92
CA LYS A 482 0.05 7.54 -11.80
C LYS A 482 -0.57 6.80 -10.60
N LYS A 483 -0.08 5.60 -10.25
CA LYS A 483 -0.61 4.80 -9.14
C LYS A 483 -0.12 5.27 -7.76
N PHE A 484 1.18 5.49 -7.60
CA PHE A 484 1.78 5.79 -6.28
C PHE A 484 2.16 7.28 -6.11
N ASN A 485 2.39 7.99 -7.22
CA ASN A 485 2.89 9.38 -7.24
C ASN A 485 4.04 9.65 -6.25
N VAL A 486 5.20 9.07 -6.51
CA VAL A 486 6.39 9.24 -5.67
C VAL A 486 7.30 10.36 -6.17
N GLN A 487 6.71 11.45 -6.67
CA GLN A 487 7.44 12.61 -7.20
C GLN A 487 6.69 13.95 -7.10
N GLY A 488 7.35 15.01 -7.57
CA GLY A 488 6.81 16.37 -7.61
C GLY A 488 6.70 17.03 -6.23
N SER A 489 6.01 18.18 -6.18
CA SER A 489 5.85 18.97 -4.94
C SER A 489 4.78 18.42 -3.98
N SER A 490 4.13 17.31 -4.32
CA SER A 490 3.00 16.75 -3.55
C SER A 490 2.88 15.23 -3.77
N PRO A 491 3.91 14.45 -3.38
CA PRO A 491 3.88 12.99 -3.51
C PRO A 491 2.71 12.38 -2.72
N TYR A 492 2.35 11.14 -3.07
CA TYR A 492 1.26 10.36 -2.48
C TYR A 492 -0.15 10.97 -2.65
N THR A 493 -0.26 12.07 -3.42
CA THR A 493 -1.52 12.70 -3.83
C THR A 493 -1.77 12.51 -5.32
N HIS A 494 -2.92 12.95 -5.84
CA HIS A 494 -3.27 12.84 -7.27
C HIS A 494 -3.08 11.42 -7.85
N GLN A 495 -3.30 10.40 -7.02
CA GLN A 495 -3.24 9.01 -7.46
C GLN A 495 -4.45 8.67 -8.29
N TYR A 496 -4.19 7.97 -9.38
CA TYR A 496 -5.19 7.64 -10.38
C TYR A 496 -6.12 6.49 -9.95
N MET A 497 -5.64 5.58 -9.11
CA MET A 497 -6.35 4.37 -8.71
C MET A 497 -6.06 3.98 -7.26
N THR A 498 -7.09 3.54 -6.53
CA THR A 498 -6.98 3.00 -5.18
C THR A 498 -6.57 1.53 -5.15
N ASN A 499 -6.88 0.74 -6.19
CA ASN A 499 -6.41 -0.65 -6.31
C ASN A 499 -4.87 -0.71 -6.38
N VAL A 500 -4.24 -1.35 -5.39
CA VAL A 500 -2.77 -1.45 -5.27
C VAL A 500 -2.11 -2.18 -6.45
N GLN A 501 -2.84 -3.12 -7.08
CA GLN A 501 -2.33 -3.97 -8.17
C GLN A 501 -2.31 -3.26 -9.53
N ALA A 502 -2.94 -2.09 -9.66
CA ALA A 502 -3.43 -1.61 -10.95
C ALA A 502 -2.33 -1.25 -11.96
N ALA A 503 -1.23 -0.63 -11.53
CA ALA A 503 -0.11 -0.29 -12.43
C ALA A 503 0.52 -1.54 -13.06
N ALA A 504 0.75 -2.59 -12.26
CA ALA A 504 1.27 -3.87 -12.72
C ALA A 504 0.27 -4.59 -13.64
N SER A 505 -1.04 -4.57 -13.32
CA SER A 505 -2.08 -5.14 -14.17
C SER A 505 -2.19 -4.44 -15.53
N GLU A 506 -2.21 -3.11 -15.57
CA GLU A 506 -2.25 -2.35 -16.84
C GLU A 506 -0.97 -2.55 -17.65
N GLY A 507 0.20 -2.62 -17.01
CA GLY A 507 1.46 -2.98 -17.66
C GLY A 507 1.43 -4.38 -18.30
N ALA A 508 0.84 -5.36 -17.60
CA ALA A 508 0.68 -6.71 -18.13
C ALA A 508 -0.29 -6.80 -19.33
N GLU A 509 -1.26 -5.89 -19.44
CA GLU A 509 -2.07 -5.77 -20.67
C GLU A 509 -1.28 -5.18 -21.83
N LEU A 510 -0.45 -4.14 -21.60
CA LEU A 510 0.47 -3.61 -22.61
C LEU A 510 1.45 -4.67 -23.12
N ALA A 511 1.97 -5.54 -22.24
CA ALA A 511 2.87 -6.63 -22.61
C ALA A 511 2.29 -7.67 -23.60
N LYS A 512 0.96 -7.73 -23.74
CA LYS A 512 0.26 -8.59 -24.72
C LYS A 512 0.27 -7.98 -26.13
N ILE A 513 0.60 -6.71 -26.27
CA ILE A 513 0.75 -6.03 -27.57
C ILE A 513 2.11 -6.43 -28.13
N ALA A 514 2.15 -7.54 -28.88
CA ALA A 514 3.38 -8.16 -29.37
C ALA A 514 4.29 -7.21 -30.17
N SER A 515 3.72 -6.22 -30.85
CA SER A 515 4.46 -5.21 -31.61
C SER A 515 5.31 -4.29 -30.72
N LEU A 516 4.89 -3.97 -29.48
CA LEU A 516 5.69 -3.18 -28.54
C LEU A 516 7.04 -3.83 -28.19
N LYS A 517 7.14 -5.17 -28.26
CA LYS A 517 8.38 -5.91 -27.98
C LYS A 517 9.48 -5.68 -29.02
N ASN A 518 9.13 -5.19 -30.21
CA ASN A 518 10.07 -4.86 -31.27
C ASN A 518 10.34 -3.34 -31.38
N THR A 519 9.57 -2.54 -30.64
CA THR A 519 9.67 -1.07 -30.61
C THR A 519 10.80 -0.64 -29.68
N ALA A 520 11.46 0.48 -30.00
CA ALA A 520 12.37 1.14 -29.05
C ALA A 520 11.52 1.81 -27.96
N LEU A 521 11.72 1.41 -26.71
CA LEU A 521 10.94 1.86 -25.55
C LEU A 521 11.88 2.34 -24.45
N GLU A 522 11.47 3.38 -23.73
CA GLU A 522 12.14 3.84 -22.52
C GLU A 522 11.32 3.49 -21.28
N PHE A 523 12.00 3.07 -20.22
CA PHE A 523 11.42 2.71 -18.94
C PHE A 523 12.04 3.55 -17.82
N SER A 524 11.24 4.41 -17.20
CA SER A 524 11.58 5.26 -16.06
C SER A 524 11.28 4.50 -14.76
N ILE A 525 12.32 3.89 -14.18
CA ILE A 525 12.19 2.92 -13.09
C ILE A 525 12.53 3.59 -11.76
N PRO A 526 11.59 3.69 -10.80
CA PRO A 526 11.83 4.31 -9.50
C PRO A 526 12.97 3.65 -8.72
N VAL A 527 13.76 4.47 -8.02
CA VAL A 527 14.76 4.05 -7.04
C VAL A 527 14.57 4.92 -5.79
N PHE A 528 14.33 4.28 -4.64
CA PHE A 528 14.13 4.95 -3.36
C PHE A 528 15.39 4.89 -2.50
N ASN A 529 15.51 5.83 -1.57
CA ASN A 529 16.52 5.77 -0.52
C ASN A 529 16.15 4.68 0.50
N ASN A 530 17.15 4.02 1.11
CA ASN A 530 16.96 3.05 2.20
C ASN A 530 16.01 1.87 1.90
N MET A 531 15.95 1.42 0.64
CA MET A 531 15.21 0.19 0.29
C MET A 531 15.81 -1.04 0.99
N PRO A 532 14.99 -2.06 1.31
CA PRO A 532 15.49 -3.32 1.86
C PRO A 532 16.41 -4.04 0.87
N ASP A 533 17.42 -4.76 1.36
CA ASP A 533 18.46 -5.42 0.56
C ASP A 533 17.89 -6.31 -0.55
N THR A 534 16.85 -7.09 -0.22
CA THR A 534 16.09 -7.93 -1.16
C THR A 534 14.77 -7.29 -1.54
N ALA A 535 14.22 -7.69 -2.69
CA ALA A 535 12.88 -7.30 -3.09
C ALA A 535 11.83 -7.72 -2.04
N CYS A 536 10.83 -6.86 -1.78
CA CYS A 536 9.77 -7.17 -0.83
C CYS A 536 8.98 -8.40 -1.29
N ALA A 537 8.87 -9.43 -0.46
CA ALA A 537 8.13 -10.64 -0.79
C ALA A 537 6.62 -10.40 -0.84
N GLN A 538 5.90 -11.12 -1.69
CA GLN A 538 4.44 -11.07 -1.69
C GLN A 538 3.91 -11.82 -0.46
N PRO A 539 3.04 -11.23 0.37
CA PRO A 539 2.46 -11.93 1.52
C PRO A 539 1.52 -13.06 1.05
N THR A 540 1.55 -14.21 1.74
CA THR A 540 0.91 -15.47 1.29
C THR A 540 -0.07 -16.11 2.29
N LEU A 541 -0.24 -15.54 3.49
CA LEU A 541 -1.02 -16.14 4.57
C LEU A 541 -2.53 -15.88 4.40
N ASP A 542 -3.35 -16.91 4.64
CA ASP A 542 -4.81 -16.82 4.55
C ASP A 542 -5.52 -17.48 5.74
N GLY A 543 -6.78 -17.11 5.96
CA GLY A 543 -7.55 -17.41 7.18
C GLY A 543 -7.79 -16.18 8.05
N SER A 544 -8.46 -16.33 9.18
CA SER A 544 -8.61 -15.23 10.14
C SER A 544 -7.24 -14.76 10.67
N PRO A 545 -6.95 -13.45 10.70
CA PRO A 545 -5.77 -12.88 11.35
C PRO A 545 -5.99 -12.60 12.84
N ASN A 546 -7.17 -12.92 13.39
CA ASN A 546 -7.55 -12.52 14.74
C ASN A 546 -6.83 -13.36 15.80
N ASN A 547 -5.72 -12.82 16.32
CA ASN A 547 -4.92 -13.38 17.40
C ASN A 547 -5.16 -12.72 18.77
N LYS A 548 -6.29 -12.04 18.98
CA LYS A 548 -6.59 -11.38 20.26
C LYS A 548 -7.33 -12.31 21.22
N LEU A 549 -7.09 -12.12 22.52
CA LEU A 549 -7.83 -12.78 23.60
C LEU A 549 -9.18 -12.10 23.86
N SER A 550 -10.19 -12.89 24.20
CA SER A 550 -11.45 -12.47 24.80
C SER A 550 -11.37 -12.43 26.33
N GLY A 551 -10.43 -13.17 26.93
CA GLY A 551 -10.10 -13.13 28.35
C GLY A 551 -8.68 -13.65 28.62
N LEU A 552 -8.02 -13.09 29.63
CA LEU A 552 -6.78 -13.56 30.24
C LEU A 552 -6.89 -13.36 31.76
N GLY A 553 -6.54 -14.38 32.53
CA GLY A 553 -6.63 -14.33 33.98
C GLY A 553 -5.69 -15.31 34.65
N VAL A 554 -5.54 -15.16 35.97
CA VAL A 554 -4.79 -16.09 36.81
C VAL A 554 -5.67 -16.48 37.99
N ASP A 555 -5.98 -17.76 38.11
CA ASP A 555 -6.92 -18.29 39.10
C ASP A 555 -6.49 -17.90 40.53
N GLY A 556 -7.38 -17.23 41.26
CA GLY A 556 -7.15 -16.71 42.61
C GLY A 556 -6.40 -15.37 42.71
N PHE A 557 -6.07 -14.70 41.59
CA PHE A 557 -5.26 -13.47 41.58
C PHE A 557 -5.73 -12.43 40.56
N ALA A 558 -5.52 -11.14 40.88
CA ALA A 558 -5.80 -10.03 39.97
C ALA A 558 -4.55 -9.62 39.16
N LEU A 559 -4.71 -9.44 37.84
CA LEU A 559 -3.70 -8.85 36.96
C LEU A 559 -3.69 -7.31 37.08
N THR A 560 -2.52 -6.70 36.92
CA THR A 560 -2.35 -5.25 36.82
C THR A 560 -1.66 -4.87 35.50
N PRO A 561 -2.26 -4.05 34.61
CA PRO A 561 -3.65 -3.57 34.66
C PRO A 561 -4.65 -4.73 34.57
N THR A 562 -5.94 -4.44 34.76
CA THR A 562 -7.00 -5.41 34.45
C THR A 562 -6.95 -5.79 32.96
N PHE A 563 -7.40 -6.99 32.62
CA PHE A 563 -7.29 -7.52 31.26
C PHE A 563 -7.92 -6.59 30.20
N SER A 564 -7.14 -6.32 29.15
CA SER A 564 -7.62 -5.73 27.90
C SER A 564 -7.00 -6.49 26.73
N ARG A 565 -7.82 -6.86 25.75
CA ARG A 565 -7.35 -7.56 24.53
C ARG A 565 -6.25 -6.83 23.77
N ASP A 566 -6.14 -5.51 23.99
CA ASP A 566 -5.21 -4.59 23.32
C ASP A 566 -3.96 -4.28 24.19
N THR A 567 -3.89 -4.81 25.42
CA THR A 567 -2.72 -4.74 26.32
C THR A 567 -1.95 -6.06 26.27
N GLU A 568 -0.65 -6.01 25.96
CA GLU A 568 0.22 -7.20 25.76
C GLU A 568 1.09 -7.56 26.98
N SER A 569 1.18 -6.71 28.01
CA SER A 569 2.01 -6.93 29.21
C SER A 569 1.20 -6.65 30.49
N TYR A 570 1.40 -7.50 31.49
CA TYR A 570 0.71 -7.48 32.78
C TYR A 570 1.69 -7.81 33.91
N ASP A 571 1.51 -7.17 35.05
CA ASP A 571 2.16 -7.52 36.30
C ASP A 571 1.25 -8.36 37.20
N LEU A 572 1.84 -9.30 37.93
CA LEU A 572 1.20 -10.06 39.00
C LEU A 572 2.15 -10.15 40.20
N ILE A 573 1.74 -9.61 41.34
CA ILE A 573 2.48 -9.78 42.62
C ILE A 573 1.86 -10.95 43.38
N VAL A 574 2.69 -11.84 43.92
CA VAL A 574 2.27 -12.93 44.81
C VAL A 574 3.19 -13.04 46.03
N ASP A 575 2.69 -13.59 47.13
CA ASP A 575 3.52 -13.90 48.30
C ASP A 575 4.58 -14.97 47.98
N PRO A 576 5.77 -15.00 48.62
CA PRO A 576 6.77 -16.02 48.35
C PRO A 576 6.33 -17.44 48.73
N SER A 577 5.26 -17.63 49.50
CA SER A 577 4.63 -18.94 49.72
C SER A 577 3.90 -19.51 48.50
N VAL A 578 3.59 -18.69 47.48
CA VAL A 578 2.96 -19.15 46.23
C VAL A 578 4.02 -19.80 45.33
N GLU A 579 3.99 -21.12 45.24
CA GLU A 579 4.93 -21.93 44.43
C GLU A 579 4.46 -22.17 42.99
N SER A 580 3.18 -21.97 42.69
CA SER A 580 2.63 -22.06 41.34
C SER A 580 1.39 -21.19 41.18
N VAL A 581 1.06 -20.85 39.93
CA VAL A 581 -0.16 -20.13 39.53
C VAL A 581 -0.82 -20.85 38.36
N THR A 582 -2.14 -20.77 38.24
CA THR A 582 -2.87 -21.34 37.08
C THR A 582 -3.33 -20.22 36.17
N VAL A 583 -2.80 -20.18 34.95
CA VAL A 583 -3.09 -19.14 33.95
C VAL A 583 -4.18 -19.63 33.01
N GLU A 584 -5.23 -18.84 32.83
CA GLU A 584 -6.36 -19.14 31.95
C GLU A 584 -6.50 -18.06 30.87
N ALA A 585 -6.86 -18.46 29.66
CA ALA A 585 -7.05 -17.53 28.55
C ALA A 585 -8.02 -18.11 27.50
N SER A 586 -8.81 -17.23 26.89
CA SER A 586 -9.74 -17.56 25.80
C SER A 586 -9.49 -16.64 24.61
N ALA A 587 -9.48 -17.18 23.38
CA ALA A 587 -9.36 -16.36 22.16
C ALA A 587 -10.68 -15.65 21.81
N ILE A 588 -10.63 -14.57 21.02
CA ILE A 588 -11.83 -13.99 20.40
C ILE A 588 -12.32 -14.89 19.26
N ASP A 589 -11.39 -15.34 18.40
CA ASP A 589 -11.71 -16.18 17.25
C ASP A 589 -11.59 -17.66 17.60
N SER A 590 -12.65 -18.43 17.35
CA SER A 590 -12.72 -19.86 17.67
C SER A 590 -11.78 -20.73 16.82
N LYS A 591 -11.15 -20.18 15.78
CA LYS A 591 -10.13 -20.85 14.99
C LYS A 591 -8.70 -20.52 15.43
N ALA A 592 -8.51 -19.52 16.30
CA ALA A 592 -7.22 -19.25 16.89
C ALA A 592 -6.87 -20.33 17.93
N THR A 593 -5.59 -20.57 18.13
CA THR A 593 -5.07 -21.50 19.15
C THR A 593 -4.33 -20.74 20.23
N VAL A 594 -4.55 -21.12 21.49
CA VAL A 594 -3.91 -20.49 22.66
C VAL A 594 -2.96 -21.49 23.30
N SER A 595 -1.79 -21.02 23.72
CA SER A 595 -0.75 -21.80 24.39
C SER A 595 -0.08 -20.98 25.49
N GLY A 596 0.58 -21.62 26.46
CA GLY A 596 1.12 -20.96 27.66
C GLY A 596 0.15 -20.87 28.84
N THR A 597 -1.05 -21.46 28.72
CA THR A 597 -2.04 -21.60 29.80
C THR A 597 -1.83 -22.87 30.62
N GLY A 598 -2.48 -22.94 31.78
CA GLY A 598 -2.40 -24.04 32.75
C GLY A 598 -1.57 -23.67 33.98
N THR A 599 -1.27 -24.67 34.82
CA THR A 599 -0.49 -24.46 36.05
C THR A 599 1.00 -24.31 35.74
N VAL A 600 1.57 -23.17 36.12
CA VAL A 600 2.98 -22.81 35.95
C VAL A 600 3.66 -22.75 37.31
N ALA A 601 4.78 -23.46 37.47
CA ALA A 601 5.59 -23.43 38.68
C ALA A 601 6.49 -22.19 38.73
N LEU A 602 6.47 -21.46 39.83
CA LEU A 602 7.23 -20.23 40.03
C LEU A 602 8.59 -20.51 40.67
N GLN A 603 9.64 -19.96 40.08
CA GLN A 603 10.96 -19.81 40.69
C GLN A 603 10.97 -18.63 41.67
N SER A 604 12.04 -18.48 42.44
CA SER A 604 12.25 -17.28 43.27
C SER A 604 12.60 -16.08 42.41
N GLY A 605 12.02 -14.90 42.71
CA GLY A 605 12.23 -13.68 41.94
C GLY A 605 11.13 -13.43 40.91
N ILE A 606 11.52 -12.94 39.72
CA ILE A 606 10.64 -12.61 38.60
C ILE A 606 10.44 -13.86 37.73
N ASN A 607 9.21 -14.10 37.28
CA ASN A 607 8.85 -15.19 36.39
C ASN A 607 7.97 -14.66 35.25
N ASP A 608 8.43 -14.71 34.01
CA ASP A 608 7.67 -14.27 32.85
C ASP A 608 6.87 -15.45 32.27
N ILE A 609 5.54 -15.34 32.28
CA ILE A 609 4.64 -16.32 31.67
C ILE A 609 4.10 -15.74 30.36
N THR A 610 4.47 -16.34 29.24
CA THR A 610 3.99 -15.93 27.92
C THR A 610 2.81 -16.79 27.47
N VAL A 611 1.64 -16.16 27.30
CA VAL A 611 0.48 -16.73 26.63
C VAL A 611 0.51 -16.33 25.16
N SER A 612 0.74 -17.30 24.27
CA SER A 612 0.83 -17.09 22.82
C SER A 612 -0.48 -17.51 22.15
N VAL A 613 -1.09 -16.57 21.41
CA VAL A 613 -2.27 -16.78 20.58
C VAL A 613 -1.84 -16.82 19.11
N THR A 614 -2.09 -17.92 18.42
CA THR A 614 -1.82 -18.08 16.98
C THR A 614 -3.14 -18.07 16.22
N ALA A 615 -3.34 -17.08 15.35
CA ALA A 615 -4.54 -16.98 14.51
C ALA A 615 -4.59 -18.10 13.44
N GLU A 616 -5.74 -18.27 12.78
CA GLU A 616 -5.91 -19.25 11.68
C GLU A 616 -4.87 -19.04 10.56
N ASN A 617 -4.52 -17.79 10.25
CA ASN A 617 -3.51 -17.46 9.25
C ASN A 617 -2.06 -17.59 9.72
N GLY A 618 -1.82 -17.97 10.98
CA GLY A 618 -0.49 -18.15 11.56
C GLY A 618 0.13 -16.91 12.21
N HIS A 619 -0.50 -15.73 12.19
CA HIS A 619 0.01 -14.59 12.97
C HIS A 619 -0.08 -14.86 14.47
N VAL A 620 1.05 -14.71 15.17
CA VAL A 620 1.14 -14.89 16.63
C VAL A 620 1.08 -13.53 17.34
N ARG A 621 0.33 -13.47 18.44
CA ARG A 621 0.36 -12.40 19.44
C ARG A 621 0.72 -13.00 20.79
N ASN A 622 1.59 -12.33 21.53
CA ASN A 622 2.00 -12.74 22.86
C ASN A 622 1.39 -11.81 23.89
N TYR A 623 0.91 -12.38 24.99
CA TYR A 623 0.53 -11.67 26.20
C TYR A 623 1.47 -12.16 27.31
N VAL A 624 2.19 -11.26 27.96
CA VAL A 624 3.21 -11.60 28.97
C VAL A 624 2.72 -11.20 30.35
N ILE A 625 2.78 -12.13 31.30
CA ILE A 625 2.49 -11.89 32.72
C ILE A 625 3.80 -11.97 33.49
N HIS A 626 4.24 -10.84 34.04
CA HIS A 626 5.42 -10.70 34.89
C HIS A 626 5.06 -11.00 36.34
N VAL A 627 5.32 -12.23 36.79
CA VAL A 627 4.99 -12.68 38.14
C VAL A 627 6.14 -12.41 39.10
N VAL A 628 5.92 -11.52 40.07
CA VAL A 628 6.90 -11.12 41.09
C VAL A 628 6.54 -11.70 42.45
N ARG A 629 7.42 -12.56 42.99
CA ARG A 629 7.29 -13.08 44.36
C ARG A 629 7.88 -12.08 45.37
N GLN A 630 7.03 -11.48 46.19
CA GLN A 630 7.42 -10.45 47.16
C GLN A 630 6.67 -10.59 48.50
N ASN A 631 7.38 -10.39 49.62
CA ASN A 631 6.80 -10.42 50.97
C ASN A 631 5.58 -9.49 51.10
N ASN A 632 4.50 -10.00 51.71
CA ASN A 632 3.19 -9.35 51.80
C ASN A 632 2.46 -9.20 50.45
N GLY A 633 2.87 -9.94 49.43
CA GLY A 633 2.06 -10.12 48.23
C GLY A 633 0.74 -10.87 48.56
N PRO A 634 -0.26 -10.81 47.66
CA PRO A 634 -1.44 -11.66 47.75
C PRO A 634 -1.06 -13.16 47.81
N THR A 635 -1.76 -13.90 48.67
CA THR A 635 -1.89 -15.37 48.54
C THR A 635 -3.15 -15.68 47.73
N TYR A 636 -3.24 -16.91 47.19
CA TYR A 636 -4.41 -17.41 46.46
C TYR A 636 -5.73 -17.14 47.21
N SER A 637 -6.78 -16.76 46.48
CA SER A 637 -8.09 -16.43 47.01
C SER A 637 -9.23 -17.01 46.16
N ASP A 638 -10.00 -17.96 46.70
CA ASP A 638 -11.21 -18.53 46.05
C ASP A 638 -12.29 -17.47 45.71
N SER A 639 -12.14 -16.23 46.20
CA SER A 639 -13.05 -15.11 45.89
C SER A 639 -12.69 -14.34 44.62
N ILE A 640 -11.53 -14.63 44.01
CA ILE A 640 -11.04 -14.02 42.78
C ILE A 640 -11.00 -15.11 41.70
N ASP A 641 -12.12 -15.24 40.98
CA ASP A 641 -12.18 -16.04 39.76
C ASP A 641 -11.23 -15.48 38.70
N SER A 642 -10.73 -16.32 37.78
CA SER A 642 -9.87 -15.88 36.67
C SER A 642 -10.59 -14.88 35.74
N GLY A 643 -11.93 -14.88 35.77
CA GLY A 643 -12.78 -14.10 34.86
C GLY A 643 -12.84 -14.67 33.45
N VAL A 644 -12.23 -15.83 33.20
CA VAL A 644 -12.13 -16.45 31.87
C VAL A 644 -13.14 -17.60 31.75
N SER A 645 -14.31 -17.30 31.18
CA SER A 645 -15.29 -18.34 30.89
C SER A 645 -14.78 -19.33 29.83
N SER A 646 -14.57 -20.58 30.24
CA SER A 646 -14.16 -21.69 29.38
C SER A 646 -15.21 -21.99 28.31
N GLY A 647 -14.97 -21.49 27.10
CA GLY A 647 -15.86 -21.59 25.94
C GLY A 647 -15.91 -22.98 25.29
N GLY A 648 -16.40 -23.99 26.01
CA GLY A 648 -16.81 -25.27 25.42
C GLY A 648 -17.90 -25.06 24.36
N GLY A 649 -17.67 -25.54 23.14
CA GLY A 649 -18.42 -25.11 21.96
C GLY A 649 -19.94 -25.38 21.99
N ILE A 650 -20.72 -24.42 21.48
CA ILE A 650 -22.17 -24.54 21.22
C ILE A 650 -22.45 -24.12 19.76
N GLY A 651 -23.33 -24.88 19.11
CA GLY A 651 -23.75 -24.66 17.72
C GLY A 651 -24.61 -23.39 17.49
N PRO A 652 -24.99 -23.12 16.23
CA PRO A 652 -25.39 -21.78 15.80
C PRO A 652 -26.81 -21.39 16.22
N GLY A 653 -26.95 -20.18 16.77
CA GLY A 653 -28.25 -19.53 16.96
C GLY A 653 -28.42 -18.79 18.29
N GLY A 654 -27.77 -17.63 18.44
CA GLY A 654 -27.96 -16.78 19.61
C GLY A 654 -27.27 -15.42 19.46
N THR A 655 -28.03 -14.38 19.10
CA THR A 655 -27.56 -12.99 19.12
C THR A 655 -27.44 -12.50 20.55
N ALA A 656 -26.21 -12.30 21.04
CA ALA A 656 -25.93 -11.61 22.29
C ALA A 656 -25.46 -10.17 22.01
N GLY A 657 -25.92 -9.22 22.82
CA GLY A 657 -25.59 -7.79 22.69
C GLY A 657 -24.19 -7.43 23.20
N PRO A 658 -23.79 -6.14 23.11
CA PRO A 658 -22.44 -5.71 23.47
C PRO A 658 -22.18 -5.88 24.97
N GLY A 659 -21.12 -6.60 25.30
CA GLY A 659 -20.63 -6.72 26.68
C GLY A 659 -20.24 -5.36 27.24
N GLN A 660 -20.77 -5.03 28.42
CA GLN A 660 -20.38 -3.82 29.14
C GLN A 660 -19.10 -4.05 29.94
N ASP A 661 -18.37 -2.96 30.11
CA ASP A 661 -17.26 -2.80 31.05
C ASP A 661 -17.71 -3.17 32.48
N THR A 662 -17.06 -4.16 33.09
CA THR A 662 -17.30 -4.58 34.48
C THR A 662 -16.21 -4.02 35.39
N SER A 663 -16.35 -2.76 35.77
CA SER A 663 -15.62 -2.16 36.88
C SER A 663 -16.04 -2.80 38.21
N VAL A 664 -15.15 -3.52 38.88
CA VAL A 664 -15.35 -4.00 40.25
C VAL A 664 -14.70 -3.02 41.22
N GLU A 665 -15.51 -2.34 42.05
CA GLU A 665 -14.98 -1.54 43.16
C GLU A 665 -14.45 -2.45 44.28
N ILE A 666 -13.21 -2.23 44.71
CA ILE A 666 -12.64 -2.90 45.89
C ILE A 666 -12.98 -2.08 47.15
N VAL A 667 -13.74 -2.68 48.06
CA VAL A 667 -14.13 -2.07 49.34
C VAL A 667 -13.01 -2.20 50.38
N GLY A 668 -12.73 -1.11 51.10
CA GLY A 668 -11.72 -1.08 52.17
C GLY A 668 -12.15 -1.74 53.50
N PRO A 669 -11.22 -1.92 54.45
CA PRO A 669 -11.43 -2.75 55.66
C PRO A 669 -12.30 -2.08 56.75
N PRO A 670 -12.82 -2.86 57.72
CA PRO A 670 -14.05 -2.51 58.46
C PRO A 670 -13.84 -1.68 59.74
N GLY A 671 -14.85 -0.87 60.10
CA GLY A 671 -14.87 -0.07 61.32
C GLY A 671 -16.28 0.22 61.89
N SER A 672 -16.62 -0.47 62.98
CA SER A 672 -17.51 -0.06 64.10
C SER A 672 -18.87 0.63 63.88
N SER A 673 -19.94 -0.11 64.26
CA SER A 673 -21.11 0.34 65.06
C SER A 673 -21.99 1.53 64.59
N GLY A 674 -23.25 1.25 64.26
CA GLY A 674 -24.33 2.25 64.17
C GLY A 674 -25.70 1.58 64.01
N SER A 675 -26.73 2.05 64.72
CA SER A 675 -28.04 1.36 64.83
C SER A 675 -29.17 2.07 64.06
N SER A 676 -30.18 1.29 63.66
CA SER A 676 -31.58 1.65 63.36
C SER A 676 -31.91 2.44 62.08
N GLY A 677 -33.05 2.11 61.44
CA GLY A 677 -33.67 2.99 60.43
C GLY A 677 -34.40 2.30 59.26
N THR A 678 -35.59 1.75 59.51
CA THR A 678 -36.58 1.31 58.50
C THR A 678 -36.96 2.38 57.45
N GLY A 679 -37.30 2.01 56.19
CA GLY A 679 -38.22 2.86 55.39
C GLY A 679 -38.26 2.81 53.85
N ASN A 680 -38.78 1.73 53.27
CA ASN A 680 -39.74 1.66 52.13
C ASN A 680 -39.84 2.76 51.00
N SER A 681 -39.59 2.34 49.74
CA SER A 681 -40.35 2.58 48.46
C SER A 681 -40.90 3.96 48.00
N GLY A 682 -40.77 4.22 46.68
CA GLY A 682 -41.55 5.19 45.87
C GLY A 682 -40.64 6.09 45.01
N SER A 683 -40.59 6.10 43.67
CA SER A 683 -41.55 5.97 42.54
C SER A 683 -42.16 7.30 42.05
N GLU A 684 -41.94 7.58 40.75
CA GLU A 684 -42.64 8.55 39.85
C GLU A 684 -42.52 10.07 40.06
N GLY A 685 -42.63 10.86 38.97
CA GLY A 685 -43.19 12.22 39.08
C GLY A 685 -42.67 13.40 38.22
N THR A 686 -42.52 13.24 36.90
CA THR A 686 -42.66 14.29 35.84
C THR A 686 -42.86 15.80 36.18
N GLY A 687 -42.02 16.66 35.57
CA GLY A 687 -42.46 17.75 34.68
C GLY A 687 -42.74 19.18 35.23
N GLY A 688 -42.35 20.21 34.46
CA GLY A 688 -42.78 21.62 34.66
C GLY A 688 -41.82 22.67 34.07
N GLN A 689 -42.32 23.67 33.32
CA GLN A 689 -41.52 24.68 32.60
C GLN A 689 -41.58 26.09 33.23
N SER A 690 -40.65 26.95 32.79
CA SER A 690 -40.79 28.42 32.62
C SER A 690 -40.73 29.35 33.85
N ALA A 691 -39.61 30.09 34.00
CA ALA A 691 -39.52 31.54 33.69
C ALA A 691 -38.17 32.14 34.15
N ALA A 692 -37.61 33.09 33.38
CA ALA A 692 -36.45 33.91 33.79
C ALA A 692 -36.92 35.20 34.51
N PRO A 693 -36.06 35.87 35.30
CA PRO A 693 -35.23 36.92 34.69
C PRO A 693 -33.81 37.15 35.29
N GLY A 694 -32.89 37.60 34.43
CA GLY A 694 -32.01 38.75 34.72
C GLY A 694 -30.74 38.59 35.57
N GLY A 695 -29.59 38.48 34.90
CA GLY A 695 -28.50 39.44 35.13
C GLY A 695 -27.17 38.97 35.76
N THR A 696 -26.10 39.06 34.97
CA THR A 696 -24.67 39.23 35.34
C THR A 696 -23.91 38.09 36.04
N GLY A 697 -22.79 37.66 35.42
CA GLY A 697 -21.79 36.77 36.02
C GLY A 697 -20.92 36.06 34.97
N ASN A 698 -19.60 36.23 35.04
CA ASN A 698 -18.58 35.67 34.14
C ASN A 698 -18.65 34.15 33.90
N GLY A 699 -18.22 33.72 32.71
CA GLY A 699 -17.56 32.40 32.52
C GLY A 699 -18.30 31.36 31.68
N ALA A 700 -17.99 31.29 30.38
CA ALA A 700 -18.13 30.12 29.52
C ALA A 700 -16.86 30.07 28.66
N VAL A 701 -16.07 29.00 28.53
CA VAL A 701 -16.33 27.55 28.64
C VAL A 701 -17.32 27.06 27.58
N GLU A 702 -16.83 26.90 26.35
CA GLU A 702 -17.43 25.98 25.38
C GLU A 702 -16.90 24.55 25.59
N PRO A 703 -17.64 23.50 25.20
CA PRO A 703 -17.34 22.13 25.59
C PRO A 703 -16.35 21.45 24.64
N ILE A 704 -15.38 20.75 25.23
CA ILE A 704 -14.46 19.85 24.52
C ILE A 704 -15.22 18.58 24.10
N ALA A 705 -15.17 18.26 22.81
CA ALA A 705 -15.45 16.91 22.32
C ALA A 705 -14.16 16.08 22.38
N PRO A 706 -14.21 14.78 22.73
CA PRO A 706 -13.00 13.98 22.91
C PRO A 706 -12.50 13.40 21.57
N ASP A 707 -11.34 13.87 21.09
CA ASP A 707 -10.53 13.15 20.11
C ASP A 707 -9.12 12.86 20.65
N GLY A 708 -8.87 11.58 20.95
CA GLY A 708 -7.57 11.09 21.37
C GLY A 708 -6.60 10.97 20.20
N SER A 709 -6.07 12.09 19.71
CA SER A 709 -4.97 12.13 18.75
C SER A 709 -3.84 13.01 19.26
N VAL A 710 -2.73 12.39 19.64
CA VAL A 710 -1.48 13.08 19.98
C VAL A 710 -0.83 13.63 18.70
N GLY A 711 -1.23 14.83 18.31
CA GLY A 711 -0.57 15.62 17.27
C GLY A 711 0.65 16.34 17.82
N SER A 712 1.79 16.19 17.13
CA SER A 712 2.99 17.00 17.37
C SER A 712 2.83 18.39 16.73
N PHE A 713 3.06 19.45 17.52
CA PHE A 713 3.32 20.83 17.08
C PHE A 713 4.21 21.51 18.14
N GLY A 714 5.20 22.34 17.80
CA GLY A 714 5.62 22.75 16.46
C GLY A 714 6.92 23.58 16.49
N GLN A 715 7.33 24.06 15.31
CA GLN A 715 8.53 24.88 15.13
C GLN A 715 8.39 26.28 15.77
N GLU A 716 9.51 26.84 16.22
CA GLU A 716 9.60 28.26 16.60
C GLU A 716 9.88 29.14 15.36
N GLU A 717 9.11 30.22 15.19
CA GLU A 717 9.55 31.37 14.38
C GLU A 717 9.79 32.61 15.26
N ASN A 718 11.07 33.00 15.31
CA ASN A 718 11.57 34.37 15.17
C ASN A 718 10.92 35.50 16.02
N SER A 719 11.60 35.86 17.12
CA SER A 719 11.54 37.23 17.69
C SER A 719 12.92 37.76 18.08
N SER A 720 13.52 38.50 17.16
CA SER A 720 14.39 39.67 17.36
C SER A 720 14.99 39.93 18.76
N GLY A 721 16.31 39.83 18.87
CA GLY A 721 17.14 40.82 19.57
C GLY A 721 17.89 40.40 20.84
N ILE A 722 19.19 40.12 20.70
CA ILE A 722 20.32 40.88 21.29
C ILE A 722 21.64 40.35 20.71
N GLN A 723 22.67 41.20 20.66
CA GLN A 723 23.95 40.96 19.96
C GLN A 723 24.87 39.93 20.66
N GLY A 724 25.73 39.27 19.88
CA GLY A 724 26.85 38.45 20.36
C GLY A 724 28.06 39.28 20.83
N PRO A 725 29.20 38.60 21.11
CA PRO A 725 30.35 38.82 20.21
C PRO A 725 31.15 37.54 19.85
N ASP A 726 32.06 37.71 18.89
CA ASP A 726 32.76 36.65 18.16
C ASP A 726 34.00 36.01 18.84
N SER A 727 34.27 34.77 18.40
CA SER A 727 35.56 34.11 18.13
C SER A 727 36.89 34.56 18.79
N ALA A 728 37.62 33.60 19.38
CA ALA A 728 38.91 33.08 18.86
C ALA A 728 39.68 32.21 19.89
N GLY A 729 40.47 31.23 19.41
CA GLY A 729 41.60 30.66 20.18
C GLY A 729 41.75 29.13 20.15
N SER A 730 42.77 28.64 19.45
CA SER A 730 43.22 27.24 19.50
C SER A 730 44.53 27.12 20.29
N SER A 731 44.65 26.12 21.16
CA SER A 731 45.95 25.60 21.64
C SER A 731 45.83 24.19 22.22
N SER A 732 46.84 23.36 21.98
CA SER A 732 46.87 21.92 22.29
C SER A 732 47.62 21.57 23.59
N ALA A 733 47.14 20.55 24.32
CA ALA A 733 47.93 19.71 25.23
C ALA A 733 47.18 18.40 25.58
N ALA A 734 47.91 17.35 25.93
CA ALA A 734 47.41 16.03 26.34
C ALA A 734 48.32 15.46 27.45
N PRO A 735 48.04 14.29 28.07
CA PRO A 735 46.76 13.70 28.46
C PRO A 735 46.68 13.45 29.99
N GLY A 736 45.48 13.34 30.58
CA GLY A 736 45.29 13.05 32.01
C GLY A 736 43.88 12.57 32.33
N GLN A 737 43.73 11.71 33.34
CA GLN A 737 42.51 10.92 33.56
C GLN A 737 41.45 11.60 34.44
N ASN A 738 40.19 11.30 34.09
CA ASN A 738 39.02 11.11 34.96
C ASN A 738 38.06 12.28 35.26
N ALA A 739 36.77 11.93 35.21
CA ALA A 739 35.55 12.61 35.70
C ALA A 739 35.10 13.97 35.11
N GLY A 740 33.88 13.98 34.55
CA GLY A 740 33.02 15.17 34.46
C GLY A 740 33.06 15.98 33.15
N SER A 741 32.49 15.43 32.06
CA SER A 741 32.23 16.26 30.87
C SER A 741 31.10 17.26 31.15
N GLN A 742 31.41 18.55 31.17
CA GLN A 742 30.40 19.61 31.11
C GLN A 742 29.89 19.72 29.68
N ASN A 743 28.76 19.07 29.38
CA ASN A 743 28.10 19.23 28.08
C ASN A 743 27.14 20.42 28.09
N SER A 744 27.31 21.28 27.08
CA SER A 744 26.50 22.47 26.78
C SER A 744 25.09 22.19 26.24
N ASP A 745 24.67 20.92 26.26
CA ASP A 745 23.67 20.40 25.31
C ASP A 745 22.25 20.33 25.91
N GLY A 746 22.06 20.83 27.14
CA GLY A 746 20.79 20.73 27.89
C GLY A 746 20.47 19.33 28.44
N TYR A 747 21.33 18.34 28.21
CA TYR A 747 21.15 16.96 28.68
C TYR A 747 22.05 16.61 29.88
N ARG A 748 21.58 15.69 30.73
CA ARG A 748 22.34 15.13 31.84
C ARG A 748 22.33 13.60 31.79
N THR A 749 23.43 13.02 31.32
CA THR A 749 23.56 11.56 31.22
C THR A 749 23.91 10.92 32.57
N VAL A 750 23.25 9.82 32.90
CA VAL A 750 23.46 9.02 34.12
C VAL A 750 23.38 7.51 33.83
N ALA A 751 23.83 6.68 34.77
CA ALA A 751 23.68 5.23 34.70
C ALA A 751 22.26 4.78 35.09
N ALA A 752 21.83 3.62 34.60
CA ALA A 752 20.58 2.98 35.01
C ALA A 752 20.52 2.80 36.54
N GLN A 753 19.30 2.86 37.11
CA GLN A 753 19.06 2.80 38.56
C GLN A 753 19.63 3.98 39.39
N THR A 754 20.04 5.08 38.76
CA THR A 754 20.38 6.31 39.50
C THR A 754 19.13 6.86 40.19
N SER A 755 19.17 7.07 41.51
CA SER A 755 18.05 7.68 42.24
C SER A 755 18.04 9.21 42.08
N ALA A 756 16.85 9.81 42.12
CA ALA A 756 16.69 11.27 42.04
C ALA A 756 17.46 11.99 43.16
N ALA A 757 17.50 11.41 44.36
CA ALA A 757 18.30 11.92 45.48
C ALA A 757 19.82 11.84 45.22
N ALA A 758 20.31 10.77 44.58
CA ALA A 758 21.71 10.65 44.20
C ALA A 758 22.09 11.67 43.11
N LEU A 759 21.26 11.82 42.08
CA LEU A 759 21.46 12.81 41.02
C LEU A 759 21.43 14.25 41.55
N ALA A 760 20.47 14.57 42.42
CA ALA A 760 20.40 15.87 43.09
C ALA A 760 21.66 16.16 43.92
N SER A 761 22.11 15.19 44.73
CA SER A 761 23.32 15.30 45.55
C SER A 761 24.59 15.50 44.70
N GLN A 762 24.68 14.79 43.57
CA GLN A 762 25.78 14.94 42.62
C GLN A 762 25.79 16.33 41.98
N MET A 763 24.64 16.83 41.51
CA MET A 763 24.58 18.15 40.87
C MET A 763 24.78 19.29 41.86
N GLN A 764 24.43 19.11 43.14
CA GLN A 764 24.79 20.04 44.20
C GLN A 764 26.31 20.07 44.48
N SER A 765 27.00 18.92 44.48
CA SER A 765 28.46 18.89 44.68
C SER A 765 29.25 19.43 43.49
N GLU A 766 28.67 19.37 42.29
CA GLU A 766 29.17 20.02 41.07
C GLU A 766 28.83 21.53 40.98
N GLY A 767 28.12 22.08 41.99
CA GLY A 767 27.83 23.52 42.08
C GLY A 767 26.66 24.02 41.23
N ALA A 768 25.79 23.14 40.73
CA ALA A 768 24.69 23.51 39.82
C ALA A 768 23.52 24.27 40.49
N GLY A 769 23.50 24.37 41.81
CA GLY A 769 22.50 25.11 42.60
C GLY A 769 22.48 24.68 44.06
N THR A 770 21.86 25.48 44.94
CA THR A 770 21.69 25.12 46.37
C THR A 770 20.56 24.12 46.60
N ILE A 771 19.55 24.12 45.73
CA ILE A 771 18.47 23.12 45.73
C ILE A 771 18.41 22.51 44.33
N VAL A 772 18.31 21.19 44.24
CA VAL A 772 18.14 20.46 42.98
C VAL A 772 16.96 19.50 43.13
N LYS A 773 16.03 19.54 42.17
CA LYS A 773 14.83 18.69 42.14
C LYS A 773 14.72 18.01 40.78
N VAL A 774 14.19 16.80 40.77
CA VAL A 774 13.93 16.03 39.54
C VAL A 774 12.42 15.88 39.39
N TYR A 775 11.92 16.11 38.18
CA TYR A 775 10.51 16.03 37.83
C TYR A 775 10.30 15.03 36.69
N ASN A 776 9.14 14.38 36.66
CA ASN A 776 8.72 13.57 35.51
C ASN A 776 7.99 14.43 34.46
N SER A 777 7.53 13.78 33.39
CA SER A 777 6.77 14.41 32.30
C SER A 777 5.44 15.06 32.73
N SER A 778 4.82 14.62 33.84
CA SER A 778 3.62 15.25 34.40
C SER A 778 3.90 16.38 35.39
N GLY A 779 5.17 16.73 35.61
CA GLY A 779 5.58 17.78 36.54
C GLY A 779 5.56 17.38 38.02
N ALA A 780 5.37 16.10 38.33
CA ALA A 780 5.48 15.57 39.69
C ALA A 780 6.96 15.33 40.06
N GLU A 781 7.32 15.58 41.32
CA GLU A 781 8.68 15.41 41.83
C GLU A 781 9.02 13.91 41.98
N VAL A 782 10.13 13.49 41.37
CA VAL A 782 10.58 12.10 41.33
C VAL A 782 11.35 11.79 42.60
N THR A 783 10.87 10.81 43.36
CA THR A 783 11.49 10.36 44.62
C THR A 783 12.22 9.01 44.50
N GLY A 784 11.99 8.29 43.40
CA GLY A 784 12.62 7.00 43.09
C GLY A 784 13.80 7.11 42.12
N ASN A 785 13.94 6.12 41.24
CA ASN A 785 14.91 6.16 40.14
C ASN A 785 14.52 7.23 39.11
N VAL A 786 15.52 7.85 38.49
CA VAL A 786 15.30 8.74 37.34
C VAL A 786 15.23 7.90 36.07
N GLY A 787 14.37 8.31 35.12
CA GLY A 787 14.28 7.75 33.78
C GLY A 787 14.66 8.77 32.72
N THR A 788 14.95 8.30 31.51
CA THR A 788 15.19 9.15 30.34
C THR A 788 13.99 10.05 30.06
N GLY A 789 14.24 11.34 29.85
CA GLY A 789 13.20 12.36 29.65
C GLY A 789 12.70 13.04 30.93
N ASN A 790 13.10 12.57 32.13
CA ASN A 790 12.89 13.34 33.36
C ASN A 790 13.64 14.68 33.31
N LEU A 791 13.17 15.67 34.07
CA LEU A 791 13.66 17.04 34.02
C LEU A 791 14.26 17.43 35.37
N VAL A 792 15.55 17.73 35.40
CA VAL A 792 16.21 18.32 36.58
C VAL A 792 16.05 19.83 36.54
N GLN A 793 15.59 20.42 37.64
CA GLN A 793 15.58 21.86 37.86
C GLN A 793 16.48 22.18 39.06
N THR A 794 17.39 23.13 38.88
CA THR A 794 18.23 23.68 39.95
C THR A 794 17.71 25.06 40.36
N TYR A 795 17.99 25.46 41.61
CA TYR A 795 17.57 26.74 42.18
C TYR A 795 18.72 27.42 42.93
N GLY A 796 18.69 28.76 42.91
CA GLY A 796 19.57 29.64 43.68
C GLY A 796 19.31 29.62 45.18
N SER A 797 20.11 30.38 45.94
CA SER A 797 20.00 30.48 47.40
C SER A 797 18.84 31.36 47.87
N ASP A 798 18.27 32.12 46.94
CA ASP A 798 17.01 32.87 47.01
C ASP A 798 15.77 32.00 46.75
N GLY A 799 15.95 30.81 46.18
CA GLY A 799 14.86 29.91 45.77
C GLY A 799 14.40 30.10 44.32
N GLU A 800 15.04 30.98 43.55
CA GLU A 800 14.69 31.20 42.14
C GLU A 800 15.29 30.12 41.23
N PRO A 801 14.59 29.70 40.15
CA PRO A 801 15.08 28.65 39.24
C PRO A 801 16.30 29.11 38.45
N ALA A 802 17.39 28.33 38.50
CA ALA A 802 18.69 28.68 37.93
C ALA A 802 19.00 27.98 36.59
N ALA A 803 18.86 26.65 36.51
CA ALA A 803 19.11 25.88 35.29
C ALA A 803 18.21 24.64 35.18
N ARG A 804 17.95 24.19 33.95
CA ARG A 804 17.12 23.01 33.65
C ARG A 804 17.85 22.05 32.71
N TYR A 805 17.75 20.75 32.98
CA TYR A 805 18.40 19.69 32.20
C TYR A 805 17.45 18.52 31.97
N THR A 806 17.53 17.89 30.79
CA THR A 806 16.83 16.64 30.49
C THR A 806 17.71 15.45 30.84
N VAL A 807 17.22 14.54 31.68
CA VAL A 807 17.92 13.31 32.06
C VAL A 807 17.99 12.35 30.87
N VAL A 808 19.16 11.75 30.67
CA VAL A 808 19.38 10.62 29.76
C VAL A 808 19.95 9.48 30.60
N VAL A 809 19.22 8.38 30.73
CA VAL A 809 19.69 7.17 31.41
C VAL A 809 20.21 6.23 30.33
N ARG A 810 21.50 5.83 30.39
CA ARG A 810 22.06 4.98 29.32
C ARG A 810 21.30 3.66 29.20
N GLY A 811 20.87 3.35 27.98
CA GLY A 811 20.11 2.15 27.63
C GLY A 811 18.63 2.19 28.02
N ASP A 812 18.16 3.17 28.77
CA ASP A 812 16.74 3.37 29.05
C ASP A 812 16.16 4.29 27.96
N ASN A 813 15.58 3.71 26.91
CA ASN A 813 14.95 4.47 25.83
C ASN A 813 13.42 4.46 25.92
N THR A 814 12.86 3.70 26.86
CA THR A 814 11.44 3.71 27.23
C THR A 814 11.08 4.80 28.23
N GLY A 815 12.06 5.31 28.99
CA GLY A 815 11.92 6.38 30.00
C GLY A 815 11.56 5.87 31.41
N ASP A 816 11.69 4.56 31.69
CA ASP A 816 11.22 3.94 32.93
C ASP A 816 12.28 3.90 34.06
N GLY A 817 13.52 4.34 33.78
CA GLY A 817 14.65 4.34 34.72
C GLY A 817 15.38 3.00 34.85
N LYS A 818 15.03 2.02 34.02
CA LYS A 818 15.66 0.71 33.92
C LYS A 818 16.21 0.52 32.51
N LEU A 819 17.23 -0.31 32.39
CA LEU A 819 17.67 -0.88 31.12
C LEU A 819 17.22 -2.34 31.13
N ASN A 820 16.32 -2.70 30.22
CA ASN A 820 15.73 -4.02 30.14
C ASN A 820 15.51 -4.49 28.67
N VAL A 821 14.82 -5.61 28.49
CA VAL A 821 14.58 -6.22 27.17
C VAL A 821 13.70 -5.35 26.26
N LEU A 822 12.82 -4.52 26.83
CA LEU A 822 11.98 -3.59 26.06
C LEU A 822 12.83 -2.50 25.41
N ASP A 823 13.83 -1.97 26.10
CA ASP A 823 14.73 -0.97 25.51
C ASP A 823 15.59 -1.57 24.40
N ILE A 824 16.08 -2.80 24.60
CA ILE A 824 16.79 -3.58 23.57
C ILE A 824 15.90 -3.76 22.34
N LEU A 825 14.64 -4.17 22.53
CA LEU A 825 13.67 -4.36 21.45
C LEU A 825 13.36 -3.03 20.75
N ASN A 826 13.25 -1.93 21.48
CA ASN A 826 12.95 -0.60 20.93
C ASN A 826 14.13 -0.05 20.11
N ALA A 827 15.37 -0.23 20.58
CA ALA A 827 16.58 0.07 19.82
C ALA A 827 16.72 -0.82 18.56
N GLN A 828 16.42 -2.13 18.67
CA GLN A 828 16.35 -3.04 17.52
C GLN A 828 15.29 -2.60 16.51
N ARG A 829 14.08 -2.23 16.97
CA ARG A 829 13.02 -1.69 16.10
C ARG A 829 13.47 -0.41 15.41
N HIS A 830 14.20 0.46 16.09
CA HIS A 830 14.75 1.67 15.49
C HIS A 830 15.77 1.35 14.37
N ILE A 831 16.71 0.44 14.62
CA ILE A 831 17.68 -0.05 13.61
C ILE A 831 16.98 -0.69 12.41
N LEU A 832 15.89 -1.41 12.64
CA LEU A 832 15.09 -2.08 11.61
C LEU A 832 14.08 -1.14 10.90
N GLY A 833 14.01 0.14 11.27
CA GLY A 833 13.02 1.08 10.72
C GLY A 833 11.57 0.81 11.13
N LEU A 834 11.35 -0.02 12.16
CA LEU A 834 10.06 -0.41 12.73
C LEU A 834 9.62 0.51 13.90
N GLY A 835 10.33 1.61 14.12
CA GLY A 835 10.06 2.64 15.12
C GLY A 835 11.07 3.79 15.01
N SER A 836 10.74 4.96 15.55
CA SER A 836 11.68 6.08 15.64
C SER A 836 11.94 6.45 17.09
N LEU A 837 13.22 6.64 17.42
CA LEU A 837 13.69 7.24 18.66
C LEU A 837 14.17 8.65 18.32
N ALA A 838 13.95 9.60 19.22
CA ALA A 838 14.35 10.99 19.04
C ALA A 838 14.82 11.60 20.37
N GLY A 839 15.79 12.52 20.29
CA GLY A 839 16.17 13.39 21.41
C GLY A 839 16.76 12.60 22.60
N ALA A 840 16.07 12.60 23.75
CA ALA A 840 16.56 11.94 24.96
C ALA A 840 16.65 10.41 24.79
N CYS A 841 15.65 9.77 24.19
CA CYS A 841 15.59 8.31 23.99
C CYS A 841 16.57 7.83 22.90
N GLU A 842 16.86 8.70 21.94
CA GLU A 842 17.90 8.48 20.91
C GLU A 842 19.29 8.52 21.56
N LYS A 843 19.60 9.59 22.31
CA LYS A 843 20.83 9.70 23.11
C LYS A 843 20.98 8.61 24.18
N ALA A 844 19.87 8.04 24.66
CA ALA A 844 19.91 6.90 25.58
C ALA A 844 20.28 5.59 24.87
N SER A 845 20.03 5.48 23.56
CA SER A 845 20.27 4.26 22.78
C SER A 845 21.61 4.25 22.05
N ASP A 846 22.24 5.41 21.82
CA ASP A 846 23.64 5.52 21.40
C ASP A 846 24.55 5.29 22.62
N ILE A 847 24.86 4.02 22.88
CA ILE A 847 25.62 3.59 24.08
C ILE A 847 27.10 3.92 23.92
N ASN A 848 27.62 3.73 22.71
CA ASN A 848 29.04 3.91 22.40
C ASN A 848 29.40 5.39 22.11
N GLY A 849 28.41 6.26 21.88
CA GLY A 849 28.57 7.69 21.64
C GLY A 849 29.01 8.05 20.21
N ASN A 850 28.76 7.19 19.22
CA ASN A 850 29.21 7.40 17.84
C ASN A 850 28.28 8.29 17.00
N GLY A 851 27.13 8.71 17.55
CA GLY A 851 26.12 9.50 16.86
C GLY A 851 25.16 8.69 16.00
N LYS A 852 25.10 7.36 16.22
CA LYS A 852 24.16 6.43 15.59
C LYS A 852 23.73 5.40 16.62
N ILE A 853 22.58 4.78 16.35
CA ILE A 853 22.11 3.62 17.08
C ILE A 853 22.26 2.45 16.12
N ASP A 854 23.20 1.54 16.41
CA ASP A 854 23.44 0.37 15.57
C ASP A 854 23.54 -0.94 16.38
N ILE A 855 23.83 -2.05 15.70
CA ILE A 855 23.87 -3.38 16.33
C ILE A 855 24.89 -3.46 17.47
N THR A 856 25.93 -2.62 17.47
CA THR A 856 26.94 -2.58 18.55
C THR A 856 26.37 -2.01 19.85
N ASP A 857 25.45 -1.03 19.76
CA ASP A 857 24.74 -0.48 20.90
C ASP A 857 23.76 -1.50 21.50
N VAL A 858 22.98 -2.16 20.63
CA VAL A 858 22.10 -3.28 21.03
C VAL A 858 22.89 -4.40 21.72
N LEU A 859 24.08 -4.74 21.22
CA LEU A 859 24.95 -5.74 21.85
C LEU A 859 25.48 -5.26 23.22
N ALA A 860 25.77 -3.97 23.39
CA ALA A 860 26.16 -3.40 24.69
C ALA A 860 25.00 -3.44 25.69
N MET A 861 23.79 -3.03 25.27
CA MET A 861 22.57 -3.13 26.07
C MET A 861 22.28 -4.58 26.49
N GLN A 862 22.39 -5.54 25.57
CA GLN A 862 22.25 -6.96 25.86
C GLN A 862 23.26 -7.47 26.88
N ARG A 863 24.52 -7.02 26.83
CA ARG A 863 25.57 -7.43 27.79
C ARG A 863 25.29 -6.92 29.21
N ASP A 864 24.70 -5.74 29.37
CA ASP A 864 24.30 -5.21 30.68
C ASP A 864 23.10 -5.97 31.26
N VAL A 865 22.05 -6.15 30.45
CA VAL A 865 20.83 -6.88 30.84
C VAL A 865 21.14 -8.34 31.20
N LEU A 866 22.07 -8.98 30.49
CA LEU A 866 22.56 -10.34 30.81
C LEU A 866 23.58 -10.38 31.97
N GLY A 867 23.95 -9.25 32.56
CA GLY A 867 24.92 -9.17 33.66
C GLY A 867 26.37 -9.51 33.26
N ILE A 868 26.68 -9.49 31.97
CA ILE A 868 28.00 -9.81 31.41
C ILE A 868 28.95 -8.62 31.57
N GLU A 869 28.45 -7.39 31.32
CA GLU A 869 29.24 -6.15 31.37
C GLU A 869 28.30 -4.97 31.60
N LYS A 870 28.53 -4.17 32.65
CA LYS A 870 27.70 -3.01 32.97
C LYS A 870 28.08 -1.79 32.12
N LEU A 871 27.07 -1.03 31.67
CA LEU A 871 27.26 0.25 31.00
C LEU A 871 27.85 1.29 31.97
N SER A 872 28.88 2.00 31.51
CA SER A 872 29.61 3.04 32.25
C SER A 872 29.51 4.39 31.54
#